data_AF-A0A2J6J8W8-F1
#
_entry.id   AF-A0A2J6J8W8-F1
#
_cell.length_a   1.000
_cell.length_b   1.000
_cell.length_c   1.000
_cell.angle_alpha   90.00
_cell.angle_beta   90.00
_cell.angle_gamma   90.00
#
_symmetry.space_group_name_H-M   'P 1'
#
loop_
_entity.id
_entity.type
_entity.pdbx_description
1 polymer ?
#
loop_
_entity_poly.entity_id
_entity_poly.type
_entity_poly.pdbx_seq_one_letter_code
_entity_poly.pdbx_strand_id
1 'polypeptide(L)'
;MKADRQPTQIHTRPLRPALQEQRATVSRQCTGCQLCVKECQFLQKYGDPKQLSDAYSPDDNYHLSLPFECSLCGLCTAVCPENLDPVPMFLEMRRHAFESGAANYPEHRGLQNYEAKGTSQRFSWYALPEGCDTIFFPGCSLPGTRPQQTLKAFEVVQKQVPNAGIVLDCCTKPSHDLGKDDYFHAMFGEMKDFLLANGIKNVLVACPNCDKVFTQYGNEFNVSSIYQLLNNADLPATAAVSGVTTIHDPCVSRFSEPVQDSVRDLVQKTGLDIVETKHSRSTTLCCGEGGAVGCLAPDLAQSWTQKRNTEAAGLRTVTYCAGCAHFLGAHGPTNHILDLVFTPEDAVNNRAKVSKAPMTYLNRLSVKKILKKTVPAAVTRERTFTADASSSGGLLKKIALLALFVAAIVAVRSTGATEYLEEEKLRGLIEGYGVLAPLIYMALYCIAPTLFLPGLPLSIVGAVLFGPVWGVVYTLSSASVGACIAFLVSRYLARDWIEGKLKSPRWRHLDDQVEKHGWKMVAFTRLIPLFPFNLLNYAFGLTRVRFSHYALATLVFMLPGTVAFITFSSSLLDVLRGRISATFLIGLGLMVLVSLFPLIYRRYRNRRNQQPQPAQPSTPKAYSVKRSVQIKTLTFVLCAAIVGLGLWLSNHYFWAINAHVYTAEFHLLFLLKNLKAANLEMMVEYFTPMGISLSAFLLVLSAHFIQGFYLPLTEPILVSAQVNALGLPLGLLFSYLSLLLTGLVAFGLARFLLGDLRPVLRGKLHPPGKGKSRLLTIGLPLLAAVPWLPLPLMSVIAGALRVPLRTTALQMSCGLLLRVIFLTLLPTFFI
;
A
#
# COMPACT_ATOMS: atom_id res chain seq x y z
N MET A 1 -17.34 12.61 -46.97
CA MET A 1 -16.56 11.36 -47.19
C MET A 1 -16.17 10.81 -45.83
N LYS A 2 -16.87 9.78 -45.36
CA LYS A 2 -16.54 9.04 -44.14
C LYS A 2 -15.29 8.22 -44.44
N ALA A 3 -14.16 8.57 -43.83
CA ALA A 3 -12.99 7.71 -43.82
C ALA A 3 -13.28 6.54 -42.88
N ASP A 4 -13.62 5.41 -43.49
CA ASP A 4 -13.83 4.12 -42.86
C ASP A 4 -12.49 3.67 -42.23
N ARG A 5 -12.28 3.99 -40.95
CA ARG A 5 -11.17 3.43 -40.18
C ARG A 5 -11.67 2.19 -39.49
N GLN A 6 -11.30 1.04 -40.07
CA GLN A 6 -11.53 -0.28 -39.52
C GLN A 6 -11.14 -0.32 -38.02
N PRO A 7 -12.01 -0.84 -37.15
CA PRO A 7 -11.63 -1.13 -35.77
C PRO A 7 -10.43 -2.08 -35.80
N THR A 8 -9.44 -1.84 -34.94
CA THR A 8 -8.29 -2.74 -34.75
C THR A 8 -8.81 -4.16 -34.58
N GLN A 9 -8.68 -4.96 -35.64
CA GLN A 9 -9.09 -6.35 -35.63
C GLN A 9 -8.26 -7.04 -34.54
N ILE A 10 -8.94 -7.59 -33.53
CA ILE A 10 -8.41 -8.75 -32.84
C ILE A 10 -8.28 -9.77 -33.95
N HIS A 11 -7.06 -10.05 -34.42
CA HIS A 11 -6.85 -11.11 -35.38
C HIS A 11 -7.49 -12.36 -34.80
N THR A 12 -8.54 -12.86 -35.46
CA THR A 12 -9.25 -14.10 -35.16
C THR A 12 -8.26 -15.25 -35.34
N ARG A 13 -7.42 -15.46 -34.32
CA ARG A 13 -6.41 -16.52 -34.34
C ARG A 13 -7.17 -17.84 -34.20
N PRO A 14 -6.92 -18.82 -35.08
CA PRO A 14 -7.53 -20.13 -34.90
C PRO A 14 -7.18 -20.67 -33.51
N LEU A 15 -8.12 -21.39 -32.90
CA LEU A 15 -7.89 -22.04 -31.62
C LEU A 15 -6.66 -22.95 -31.72
N ARG A 16 -5.83 -22.97 -30.67
CA ARG A 16 -4.72 -23.91 -30.56
C ARG A 16 -5.27 -25.34 -30.72
N PRO A 17 -4.64 -26.24 -31.50
CA PRO A 17 -5.13 -27.61 -31.65
C PRO A 17 -5.32 -28.33 -30.31
N ALA A 18 -4.38 -28.16 -29.38
CA ALA A 18 -4.50 -28.67 -28.02
C ALA A 18 -5.72 -28.11 -27.27
N LEU A 19 -6.05 -26.82 -27.44
CA LEU A 19 -7.25 -26.23 -26.86
C LEU A 19 -8.53 -26.84 -27.43
N GLN A 20 -8.58 -27.08 -28.75
CA GLN A 20 -9.73 -27.73 -29.40
C GLN A 20 -9.93 -29.15 -28.87
N GLU A 21 -8.87 -29.93 -28.74
CA GLU A 21 -8.90 -31.29 -28.21
C GLU A 21 -9.37 -31.32 -26.75
N GLN A 22 -8.81 -30.47 -25.89
CA GLN A 22 -9.18 -30.40 -24.48
C GLN A 22 -10.64 -29.98 -24.30
N ARG A 23 -11.11 -29.01 -25.08
CA ARG A 23 -12.54 -28.62 -25.09
C ARG A 23 -13.44 -29.76 -25.53
N ALA A 24 -13.12 -30.42 -26.64
CA ALA A 24 -13.92 -31.54 -27.14
C ALA A 24 -13.99 -32.69 -26.12
N THR A 25 -12.89 -32.95 -25.41
CA THR A 25 -12.82 -33.96 -24.34
C THR A 25 -13.73 -33.58 -23.18
N VAL A 26 -13.61 -32.37 -22.65
CA VAL A 26 -14.44 -31.88 -21.53
C VAL A 26 -15.93 -31.86 -21.90
N SER A 27 -16.28 -31.34 -23.08
CA SER A 27 -17.67 -31.25 -23.55
C SER A 27 -18.33 -32.62 -23.71
N ARG A 28 -17.56 -33.62 -24.17
CA ARG A 28 -18.06 -34.98 -24.39
C ARG A 28 -18.17 -35.79 -23.09
N GLN A 29 -17.15 -35.73 -22.24
CA GLN A 29 -17.04 -36.61 -21.05
C GLN A 29 -17.71 -36.04 -19.80
N CYS A 30 -17.91 -34.71 -19.71
CA CYS A 30 -18.57 -34.14 -18.55
C CYS A 30 -20.08 -34.44 -18.56
N THR A 31 -20.55 -35.09 -17.49
CA THR A 31 -21.95 -35.48 -17.30
C THR A 31 -22.83 -34.37 -16.73
N GLY A 32 -22.25 -33.22 -16.33
CA GLY A 32 -23.00 -32.13 -15.71
C GLY A 32 -23.46 -32.41 -14.27
N CYS A 33 -22.82 -33.36 -13.56
CA CYS A 33 -23.22 -33.82 -12.22
C CYS A 33 -23.06 -32.79 -11.08
N GLN A 34 -22.49 -31.61 -11.34
CA GLN A 34 -22.30 -30.48 -10.41
C GLN A 34 -21.43 -30.74 -9.15
N LEU A 35 -20.82 -31.92 -8.98
CA LEU A 35 -19.98 -32.21 -7.80
C LEU A 35 -18.76 -31.29 -7.70
N CYS A 36 -18.07 -31.05 -8.82
CA CYS A 36 -16.95 -30.11 -8.86
C CYS A 36 -17.39 -28.66 -8.62
N VAL A 37 -18.61 -28.29 -9.06
CA VAL A 37 -19.21 -26.98 -8.82
C VAL A 37 -19.49 -26.81 -7.33
N LYS A 38 -20.02 -27.82 -6.65
CA LYS A 38 -20.26 -27.76 -5.21
C LYS A 38 -19.00 -27.44 -4.39
N GLU A 39 -17.83 -27.92 -4.80
CA GLU A 39 -16.60 -27.72 -4.04
C GLU A 39 -15.74 -26.54 -4.50
N CYS A 40 -15.86 -26.09 -5.75
CA CYS A 40 -14.97 -25.11 -6.36
C CYS A 40 -15.59 -23.71 -6.46
N GLN A 41 -15.04 -22.73 -5.74
CA GLN A 41 -15.52 -21.34 -5.73
C GLN A 41 -15.53 -20.68 -7.12
N PHE A 42 -14.57 -21.03 -7.98
CA PHE A 42 -14.53 -20.55 -9.37
C PHE A 42 -15.69 -21.12 -10.19
N LEU A 43 -15.94 -22.43 -10.11
CA LEU A 43 -17.02 -23.08 -10.85
C LEU A 43 -18.41 -22.70 -10.30
N GLN A 44 -18.55 -22.47 -8.99
CA GLN A 44 -19.79 -21.90 -8.42
C GLN A 44 -20.17 -20.56 -9.04
N LYS A 45 -19.17 -19.76 -9.40
CA LYS A 45 -19.36 -18.43 -9.98
C LYS A 45 -19.69 -18.49 -11.47
N TYR A 46 -19.10 -19.43 -12.21
CA TYR A 46 -19.09 -19.40 -13.67
C TYR A 46 -19.79 -20.58 -14.36
N GLY A 47 -20.19 -21.61 -13.62
CA GLY A 47 -20.79 -22.82 -14.17
C GLY A 47 -19.84 -24.01 -14.21
N ASP A 48 -20.36 -25.16 -14.64
CA ASP A 48 -19.60 -26.39 -14.73
C ASP A 48 -18.60 -26.39 -15.91
N PRO A 49 -17.63 -27.32 -15.93
CA PRO A 49 -16.62 -27.35 -17.00
C PRO A 49 -17.19 -27.53 -18.40
N LYS A 50 -18.32 -28.23 -18.57
CA LYS A 50 -18.95 -28.44 -19.89
C LYS A 50 -19.54 -27.14 -20.41
N GLN A 51 -20.33 -26.45 -19.58
CA GLN A 51 -20.91 -25.14 -19.92
C GLN A 51 -19.81 -24.15 -20.30
N LEU A 52 -18.71 -24.11 -19.55
CA LEU A 52 -17.57 -23.25 -19.85
C LEU A 52 -16.84 -23.63 -21.13
N SER A 53 -16.71 -24.93 -21.43
CA SER A 53 -16.14 -25.41 -22.69
C SER A 53 -17.02 -25.05 -23.88
N ASP A 54 -18.31 -25.31 -23.79
CA ASP A 54 -19.28 -25.13 -24.88
C ASP A 54 -19.52 -23.65 -25.19
N ALA A 55 -19.58 -22.80 -24.16
CA ALA A 55 -19.77 -21.36 -24.33
C ALA A 55 -18.52 -20.61 -24.79
N TYR A 56 -17.32 -21.20 -24.64
CA TYR A 56 -16.06 -20.50 -24.90
C TYR A 56 -15.95 -19.99 -26.35
N SER A 57 -15.79 -18.68 -26.48
CA SER A 57 -15.53 -17.97 -27.73
C SER A 57 -14.15 -17.29 -27.67
N PRO A 58 -13.22 -17.61 -28.58
CA PRO A 58 -11.89 -16.99 -28.59
C PRO A 58 -11.91 -15.51 -28.97
N ASP A 59 -13.00 -15.02 -29.55
CA ASP A 59 -13.14 -13.62 -29.97
C ASP A 59 -13.72 -12.72 -28.87
N ASP A 60 -14.15 -13.33 -27.76
CA ASP A 60 -14.71 -12.62 -26.62
C ASP A 60 -13.66 -12.38 -25.52
N ASN A 61 -13.38 -11.11 -25.23
CA ASN A 61 -12.47 -10.70 -24.16
C ASN A 61 -12.89 -11.25 -22.78
N TYR A 62 -14.18 -11.48 -22.54
CA TYR A 62 -14.65 -12.14 -21.33
C TYR A 62 -14.08 -13.55 -21.24
N HIS A 63 -14.29 -14.38 -22.26
CA HIS A 63 -13.79 -15.75 -22.33
C HIS A 63 -12.26 -15.85 -22.34
N LEU A 64 -11.56 -14.91 -22.97
CA LEU A 64 -10.08 -14.88 -22.97
C LEU A 64 -9.48 -14.62 -21.58
N SER A 65 -10.26 -14.04 -20.66
CA SER A 65 -9.77 -13.61 -19.35
C SER A 65 -10.25 -14.49 -18.19
N LEU A 66 -11.42 -15.11 -18.32
CA LEU A 66 -12.05 -15.96 -17.32
C LEU A 66 -11.11 -17.09 -16.82
N PRO A 67 -10.32 -17.78 -17.67
CA PRO A 67 -9.39 -18.82 -17.23
C PRO A 67 -8.37 -18.32 -16.21
N PHE A 68 -8.05 -17.03 -16.18
CA PHE A 68 -7.10 -16.44 -15.24
C PHE A 68 -7.66 -16.30 -13.81
N GLU A 69 -8.96 -16.49 -13.62
CA GLU A 69 -9.59 -16.58 -12.30
C GLU A 69 -9.62 -18.01 -11.71
N CYS A 70 -9.27 -19.03 -12.50
CA CYS A 70 -9.14 -20.41 -12.05
C CYS A 70 -7.77 -20.65 -11.37
N SER A 71 -7.71 -21.28 -10.20
CA SER A 71 -6.40 -21.51 -9.53
C SER A 71 -5.55 -22.64 -10.12
N LEU A 72 -6.04 -23.36 -11.14
CA LEU A 72 -5.41 -24.55 -11.72
C LEU A 72 -5.04 -25.61 -10.66
N CYS A 73 -5.86 -25.73 -9.61
CA CYS A 73 -5.55 -26.52 -8.41
C CYS A 73 -5.95 -28.01 -8.47
N GLY A 74 -6.67 -28.42 -9.52
CA GLY A 74 -7.10 -29.81 -9.73
C GLY A 74 -8.11 -30.36 -8.72
N LEU A 75 -8.77 -29.51 -7.90
CA LEU A 75 -9.81 -30.00 -6.99
C LEU A 75 -11.00 -30.58 -7.78
N CYS A 76 -11.36 -29.95 -8.89
CA CYS A 76 -12.40 -30.44 -9.80
C CYS A 76 -12.10 -31.84 -10.34
N THR A 77 -10.84 -32.13 -10.66
CA THR A 77 -10.36 -33.45 -11.09
C THR A 77 -10.55 -34.49 -10.00
N ALA A 78 -10.13 -34.17 -8.76
CA ALA A 78 -10.19 -35.11 -7.64
C ALA A 78 -11.60 -35.47 -7.16
N VAL A 79 -12.58 -34.60 -7.41
CA VAL A 79 -13.99 -34.84 -7.02
C VAL A 79 -14.86 -35.27 -8.20
N CYS A 80 -14.27 -35.45 -9.39
CA CYS A 80 -15.01 -35.87 -10.57
C CYS A 80 -15.22 -37.40 -10.56
N PRO A 81 -16.47 -37.89 -10.64
CA PRO A 81 -16.74 -39.33 -10.65
C PRO A 81 -16.25 -40.02 -11.94
N GLU A 82 -16.13 -39.26 -13.03
CA GLU A 82 -15.67 -39.76 -14.34
C GLU A 82 -14.15 -39.64 -14.52
N ASN A 83 -13.40 -39.22 -13.49
CA ASN A 83 -11.97 -38.92 -13.57
C ASN A 83 -11.59 -37.90 -14.66
N LEU A 84 -12.52 -37.02 -15.05
CA LEU A 84 -12.27 -35.96 -16.01
C LEU A 84 -11.38 -34.87 -15.40
N ASP A 85 -10.29 -34.51 -16.10
CA ASP A 85 -9.42 -33.40 -15.73
C ASP A 85 -9.66 -32.16 -16.60
N PRO A 86 -10.36 -31.12 -16.11
CA PRO A 86 -10.56 -29.88 -16.87
C PRO A 86 -9.39 -28.89 -16.73
N VAL A 87 -8.36 -29.18 -15.91
CA VAL A 87 -7.24 -28.23 -15.70
C VAL A 87 -6.45 -27.95 -16.98
N PRO A 88 -6.09 -28.94 -17.82
CA PRO A 88 -5.40 -28.70 -19.08
C PRO A 88 -6.19 -27.79 -20.03
N MET A 89 -7.51 -27.93 -20.08
CA MET A 89 -8.38 -27.04 -20.86
C MET A 89 -8.20 -25.57 -20.43
N PHE A 90 -8.27 -25.27 -19.12
CA PHE A 90 -8.09 -23.89 -18.65
C PHE A 90 -6.67 -23.37 -18.87
N LEU A 91 -5.65 -24.23 -18.78
CA LEU A 91 -4.27 -23.84 -19.10
C LEU A 91 -4.12 -23.49 -20.59
N GLU A 92 -4.68 -24.31 -21.49
CA GLU A 92 -4.69 -24.03 -22.93
C GLU A 92 -5.48 -22.76 -23.27
N MET A 93 -6.58 -22.47 -22.57
CA MET A 93 -7.29 -21.20 -22.74
C MET A 93 -6.41 -20.00 -22.35
N ARG A 94 -5.60 -20.11 -21.29
CA ARG A 94 -4.62 -19.07 -20.91
C ARG A 94 -3.53 -18.90 -21.95
N ARG A 95 -3.00 -20.01 -22.48
CA ARG A 95 -1.97 -20.02 -23.54
C ARG A 95 -2.49 -19.34 -24.81
N HIS A 96 -3.69 -19.71 -25.26
CA HIS A 96 -4.35 -19.08 -26.40
C HIS A 96 -4.58 -17.58 -26.18
N ALA A 97 -5.04 -17.18 -24.98
CA ALA A 97 -5.22 -15.76 -24.65
C ALA A 97 -3.91 -14.97 -24.59
N PHE A 98 -2.78 -15.60 -24.25
CA PHE A 98 -1.48 -14.96 -24.30
C PHE A 98 -1.01 -14.78 -25.75
N GLU A 99 -1.12 -15.81 -26.58
CA GLU A 99 -0.80 -15.78 -28.01
C GLU A 99 -1.64 -14.80 -28.83
N SER A 100 -2.90 -14.58 -28.45
CA SER A 100 -3.77 -13.58 -29.08
C SER A 100 -3.48 -12.14 -28.59
N GLY A 101 -2.53 -11.97 -27.66
CA GLY A 101 -2.20 -10.67 -27.06
C GLY A 101 -3.26 -10.14 -26.09
N ALA A 102 -4.22 -10.97 -25.67
CA ALA A 102 -5.28 -10.58 -24.75
C ALA A 102 -4.89 -10.72 -23.26
N ALA A 103 -3.93 -11.57 -22.92
CA ALA A 103 -3.57 -11.89 -21.54
C ALA A 103 -2.46 -11.02 -20.91
N ASN A 104 -2.15 -9.85 -21.49
CA ASN A 104 -1.05 -9.01 -21.01
C ASN A 104 -1.51 -8.08 -19.87
N TYR A 105 -1.71 -8.65 -18.68
CA TYR A 105 -2.28 -7.94 -17.52
C TYR A 105 -1.21 -7.23 -16.67
N PRO A 106 -1.30 -5.90 -16.46
CA PRO A 106 -0.35 -5.16 -15.62
C PRO A 106 -0.27 -5.67 -14.18
N GLU A 107 -1.34 -6.28 -13.66
CA GLU A 107 -1.42 -6.85 -12.32
C GLU A 107 -0.48 -8.05 -12.12
N HIS A 108 -0.09 -8.74 -13.20
CA HIS A 108 0.90 -9.83 -13.15
C HIS A 108 2.34 -9.34 -13.07
N ARG A 109 2.60 -8.04 -13.27
CA ARG A 109 3.96 -7.48 -13.31
C ARG A 109 4.77 -7.75 -12.04
N GLY A 110 4.11 -7.78 -10.88
CA GLY A 110 4.77 -8.11 -9.62
C GLY A 110 5.34 -9.53 -9.61
N LEU A 111 4.54 -10.49 -10.10
CA LEU A 111 4.91 -11.91 -10.21
C LEU A 111 5.94 -12.14 -11.31
N GLN A 112 5.78 -11.53 -12.48
CA GLN A 112 6.75 -11.60 -13.58
C GLN A 112 8.10 -11.02 -13.16
N ASN A 113 8.13 -9.89 -12.44
CA ASN A 113 9.37 -9.33 -11.92
C ASN A 113 10.02 -10.23 -10.86
N TYR A 114 9.22 -10.93 -10.05
CA TYR A 114 9.73 -11.89 -9.08
C TYR A 114 10.41 -13.08 -9.81
N GLU A 115 9.78 -13.62 -10.84
CA GLU A 115 10.34 -14.70 -11.66
C GLU A 115 11.59 -14.25 -12.42
N ALA A 116 11.57 -13.08 -13.06
CA ALA A 116 12.73 -12.53 -13.78
C ALA A 116 13.93 -12.31 -12.85
N LYS A 117 13.72 -11.87 -11.61
CA LYS A 117 14.78 -11.84 -10.59
C LYS A 117 15.19 -13.25 -10.18
N GLY A 118 14.21 -14.16 -10.07
CA GLY A 118 14.37 -15.60 -9.90
C GLY A 118 15.45 -16.20 -10.79
N THR A 119 15.34 -15.94 -12.10
CA THR A 119 16.18 -16.47 -13.17
C THR A 119 17.41 -15.61 -13.49
N SER A 120 17.49 -14.39 -12.97
CA SER A 120 18.62 -13.49 -13.26
C SER A 120 19.96 -14.03 -12.71
N GLN A 121 21.04 -13.72 -13.43
CA GLN A 121 22.42 -14.02 -13.06
C GLN A 121 22.75 -13.71 -11.59
N ARG A 122 22.23 -12.61 -11.05
CA ARG A 122 22.50 -12.18 -9.67
C ARG A 122 22.04 -13.21 -8.65
N PHE A 123 20.90 -13.85 -8.88
CA PHE A 123 20.29 -14.77 -7.91
C PHE A 123 20.36 -16.23 -8.31
N SER A 124 20.72 -16.53 -9.56
CA SER A 124 20.96 -17.90 -10.00
C SER A 124 22.40 -18.34 -9.71
N TRP A 125 22.58 -19.60 -9.35
CA TRP A 125 23.90 -20.21 -9.20
C TRP A 125 23.80 -21.74 -9.17
N TYR A 126 24.65 -22.39 -9.95
CA TYR A 126 24.73 -23.83 -10.12
C TYR A 126 26.09 -24.27 -9.60
N ALA A 127 26.10 -25.30 -8.78
CA ALA A 127 27.31 -25.85 -8.19
C ALA A 127 27.23 -27.37 -8.21
N LEU A 128 28.00 -27.97 -9.11
CA LEU A 128 28.04 -29.41 -9.36
C LEU A 128 29.42 -29.93 -8.96
N PRO A 129 29.54 -30.70 -7.87
CA PRO A 129 30.77 -31.40 -7.50
C PRO A 129 31.25 -32.38 -8.58
N GLU A 130 32.48 -32.86 -8.44
CA GLU A 130 32.98 -33.94 -9.29
C GLU A 130 32.16 -35.22 -9.10
N GLY A 131 31.79 -35.89 -10.20
CA GLY A 131 30.92 -37.07 -10.15
C GLY A 131 29.47 -36.80 -9.69
N CYS A 132 29.01 -35.54 -9.76
CA CYS A 132 27.64 -35.17 -9.38
C CYS A 132 26.61 -35.72 -10.39
N ASP A 133 25.68 -36.56 -9.92
CA ASP A 133 24.52 -37.02 -10.69
C ASP A 133 23.18 -36.56 -10.06
N THR A 134 23.24 -35.95 -8.88
CA THR A 134 22.08 -35.62 -8.05
C THR A 134 22.18 -34.17 -7.60
N ILE A 135 21.12 -33.39 -7.81
CA ILE A 135 21.07 -31.98 -7.37
C ILE A 135 19.96 -31.75 -6.35
N PHE A 136 20.22 -30.82 -5.42
CA PHE A 136 19.19 -30.19 -4.61
C PHE A 136 18.69 -28.90 -5.27
N PHE A 137 17.39 -28.85 -5.54
CA PHE A 137 16.68 -27.70 -6.08
C PHE A 137 15.71 -27.12 -5.02
N PRO A 138 16.14 -26.15 -4.20
CA PRO A 138 15.30 -25.56 -3.14
C PRO A 138 14.15 -24.70 -3.70
N GLY A 139 14.17 -24.38 -4.98
CA GLY A 139 13.26 -23.40 -5.59
C GLY A 139 13.64 -21.95 -5.26
N CYS A 140 12.85 -21.01 -5.78
CA CYS A 140 13.20 -19.58 -5.75
C CYS A 140 12.83 -18.84 -4.44
N SER A 141 11.85 -19.34 -3.68
CA SER A 141 11.34 -18.68 -2.46
C SER A 141 12.06 -19.08 -1.18
N LEU A 142 12.43 -20.35 -1.02
CA LEU A 142 13.00 -20.88 0.23
C LEU A 142 14.33 -20.21 0.61
N PRO A 143 15.32 -20.06 -0.30
CA PRO A 143 16.59 -19.40 0.03
C PRO A 143 16.43 -17.95 0.52
N GLY A 144 15.34 -17.27 0.13
CA GLY A 144 15.06 -15.91 0.57
C GLY A 144 14.25 -15.84 1.88
N THR A 145 13.21 -16.66 1.99
CA THR A 145 12.30 -16.64 3.14
C THR A 145 12.87 -17.35 4.37
N ARG A 146 13.62 -18.43 4.15
CA ARG A 146 14.16 -19.37 5.15
C ARG A 146 15.60 -19.79 4.80
N PRO A 147 16.55 -18.84 4.76
CA PRO A 147 17.92 -19.11 4.32
C PRO A 147 18.61 -20.19 5.17
N GLN A 148 18.42 -20.15 6.49
CA GLN A 148 19.06 -21.09 7.41
C GLN A 148 18.51 -22.52 7.24
N GLN A 149 17.19 -22.68 7.16
CA GLN A 149 16.56 -23.98 6.91
C GLN A 149 16.93 -24.52 5.53
N THR A 150 17.14 -23.66 4.53
CA THR A 150 17.60 -24.07 3.19
C THR A 150 19.01 -24.66 3.26
N LEU A 151 19.94 -24.01 3.97
CA LEU A 151 21.30 -24.49 4.15
C LEU A 151 21.34 -25.80 4.95
N LYS A 152 20.61 -25.88 6.07
CA LYS A 152 20.49 -27.11 6.87
C LYS A 152 19.90 -28.28 6.08
N ALA A 153 18.88 -28.03 5.26
CA ALA A 153 18.32 -29.06 4.38
C ALA A 153 19.38 -29.58 3.40
N PHE A 154 20.18 -28.68 2.81
CA PHE A 154 21.25 -29.09 1.91
C PHE A 154 22.37 -29.86 2.63
N GLU A 155 22.73 -29.48 3.86
CA GLU A 155 23.68 -30.24 4.69
C GLU A 155 23.21 -31.68 4.92
N VAL A 156 21.91 -31.91 5.19
CA VAL A 156 21.35 -33.25 5.32
C VAL A 156 21.38 -34.00 3.98
N VAL A 157 21.09 -33.32 2.86
CA VAL A 157 21.22 -33.91 1.53
C VAL A 157 22.65 -34.35 1.26
N GLN A 158 23.66 -33.54 1.56
CA GLN A 158 25.07 -33.91 1.37
C GLN A 158 25.53 -35.04 2.28
N LYS A 159 24.94 -35.21 3.47
CA LYS A 159 25.22 -36.39 4.31
C LYS A 159 24.71 -37.68 3.71
N GLN A 160 23.56 -37.64 3.04
CA GLN A 160 22.94 -38.81 2.40
C GLN A 160 23.50 -39.08 0.99
N VAL A 161 23.87 -38.01 0.28
CA VAL A 161 24.40 -38.04 -1.08
C VAL A 161 25.64 -37.14 -1.13
N PRO A 162 26.84 -37.66 -0.83
CA PRO A 162 28.07 -36.86 -0.66
C PRO A 162 28.40 -35.91 -1.84
N ASN A 163 28.18 -36.37 -3.07
CA ASN A 163 28.48 -35.59 -4.28
C ASN A 163 27.27 -34.77 -4.78
N ALA A 164 26.24 -34.59 -3.96
CA ALA A 164 25.06 -33.82 -4.35
C ALA A 164 25.42 -32.35 -4.63
N GLY A 165 25.01 -31.89 -5.81
CA GLY A 165 25.10 -30.48 -6.21
C GLY A 165 23.93 -29.67 -5.70
N ILE A 166 23.99 -28.36 -5.89
CA ILE A 166 22.88 -27.45 -5.59
C ILE A 166 22.63 -26.49 -6.74
N VAL A 167 21.36 -26.25 -7.04
CA VAL A 167 20.93 -25.32 -8.09
C VAL A 167 19.98 -24.29 -7.49
N LEU A 168 20.49 -23.07 -7.35
CA LEU A 168 19.66 -21.91 -7.05
C LEU A 168 19.12 -21.35 -8.36
N ASP A 169 17.86 -21.63 -8.68
CA ASP A 169 17.16 -21.04 -9.82
C ASP A 169 15.63 -21.03 -9.61
N CYS A 170 14.89 -20.52 -10.59
CA CYS A 170 13.45 -20.61 -10.69
C CYS A 170 13.05 -21.61 -11.79
N CYS A 171 12.10 -22.50 -11.48
CA CYS A 171 11.51 -23.43 -12.44
C CYS A 171 10.54 -22.76 -13.43
N THR A 172 10.37 -21.44 -13.36
CA THR A 172 9.50 -20.64 -14.25
C THR A 172 8.02 -21.05 -14.27
N LYS A 173 7.55 -21.70 -13.19
CA LYS A 173 6.12 -22.02 -13.02
C LYS A 173 5.19 -20.81 -13.14
N PRO A 174 5.51 -19.60 -12.62
CA PRO A 174 4.64 -18.45 -12.80
C PRO A 174 4.34 -18.16 -14.28
N SER A 175 5.33 -18.14 -15.16
CA SER A 175 5.12 -17.96 -16.60
C SER A 175 4.32 -19.10 -17.23
N HIS A 176 4.59 -20.35 -16.84
CA HIS A 176 3.79 -21.51 -17.25
C HIS A 176 2.30 -21.31 -16.90
N ASP A 177 2.00 -21.03 -15.63
CA ASP A 177 0.61 -20.87 -15.17
C ASP A 177 -0.07 -19.64 -15.77
N LEU A 178 0.67 -18.62 -16.19
CA LEU A 178 0.16 -17.46 -16.91
C LEU A 178 -0.06 -17.72 -18.41
N GLY A 179 0.27 -18.90 -18.92
CA GLY A 179 0.13 -19.26 -20.33
C GLY A 179 1.25 -18.70 -21.22
N LYS A 180 2.37 -18.23 -20.66
CA LYS A 180 3.57 -17.82 -21.42
C LYS A 180 4.36 -19.05 -21.86
N ASP A 181 3.76 -19.85 -22.74
CA ASP A 181 4.23 -21.20 -23.09
C ASP A 181 5.65 -21.20 -23.66
N ASP A 182 5.89 -20.41 -24.71
CA ASP A 182 7.19 -20.32 -25.37
C ASP A 182 8.30 -19.86 -24.41
N TYR A 183 8.00 -18.86 -23.59
CA TYR A 183 8.94 -18.36 -22.59
C TYR A 183 9.26 -19.44 -21.54
N PHE A 184 8.25 -20.17 -21.06
CA PHE A 184 8.44 -21.26 -20.11
C PHE A 184 9.32 -22.36 -20.72
N HIS A 185 8.99 -22.85 -21.92
CA HIS A 185 9.74 -23.90 -22.58
C HIS A 185 11.18 -23.47 -22.90
N ALA A 186 11.40 -22.24 -23.35
CA ALA A 186 12.74 -21.71 -23.59
C ALA A 186 13.56 -21.63 -22.29
N MET A 187 12.99 -21.06 -21.22
CA MET A 187 13.71 -20.88 -19.96
C MET A 187 13.95 -22.19 -19.22
N PHE A 188 12.92 -23.04 -19.09
CA PHE A 188 13.06 -24.32 -18.40
C PHE A 188 13.90 -25.31 -19.21
N GLY A 189 13.68 -25.38 -20.52
CA GLY A 189 14.45 -26.22 -21.46
C GLY A 189 15.94 -25.91 -21.38
N GLU A 190 16.32 -24.63 -21.42
CA GLU A 190 17.73 -24.23 -21.31
C GLU A 190 18.40 -24.72 -20.02
N MET A 191 17.71 -24.67 -18.87
CA MET A 191 18.24 -25.23 -17.62
C MET A 191 18.28 -26.76 -17.66
N LYS A 192 17.22 -27.40 -18.14
CA LYS A 192 17.12 -28.86 -18.27
C LYS A 192 18.30 -29.39 -19.10
N ASP A 193 18.52 -28.81 -20.27
CA ASP A 193 19.54 -29.26 -21.22
C ASP A 193 20.95 -29.06 -20.63
N PHE A 194 21.20 -27.97 -19.91
CA PHE A 194 22.46 -27.77 -19.18
C PHE A 194 22.69 -28.84 -18.11
N LEU A 195 21.66 -29.19 -17.33
CA LEU A 195 21.79 -30.21 -16.28
C LEU A 195 22.03 -31.60 -16.88
N LEU A 196 21.30 -31.97 -17.94
CA LEU A 196 21.49 -33.24 -18.65
C LEU A 196 22.89 -33.34 -19.26
N ALA A 197 23.38 -32.27 -19.91
CA ALA A 197 24.72 -32.22 -20.49
C ALA A 197 25.84 -32.38 -19.45
N ASN A 198 25.56 -32.11 -18.17
CA ASN A 198 26.50 -32.28 -17.06
C ASN A 198 26.23 -33.56 -16.24
N GLY A 199 25.49 -34.52 -16.79
CA GLY A 199 25.33 -35.86 -16.21
C GLY A 199 24.33 -35.94 -15.05
N ILE A 200 23.52 -34.90 -14.82
CA ILE A 200 22.51 -34.94 -13.75
C ILE A 200 21.37 -35.87 -14.14
N LYS A 201 21.04 -36.79 -13.23
CA LYS A 201 19.96 -37.78 -13.36
C LYS A 201 18.89 -37.59 -12.30
N ASN A 202 19.25 -37.21 -11.08
CA ASN A 202 18.31 -37.09 -9.96
C ASN A 202 18.12 -35.63 -9.53
N VAL A 203 16.87 -35.23 -9.30
CA VAL A 203 16.53 -33.87 -8.86
C VAL A 203 15.72 -33.93 -7.56
N LEU A 204 16.36 -33.53 -6.46
CA LEU A 204 15.74 -33.41 -5.14
C LEU A 204 15.09 -32.03 -4.99
N VAL A 205 13.76 -31.97 -4.95
CA VAL A 205 13.01 -30.70 -4.91
C VAL A 205 12.45 -30.42 -3.51
N ALA A 206 12.63 -29.19 -3.02
CA ALA A 206 11.96 -28.74 -1.78
C ALA A 206 10.60 -28.10 -2.03
N CYS A 207 10.37 -27.61 -3.25
CA CYS A 207 9.18 -26.86 -3.58
C CYS A 207 8.23 -27.74 -4.39
N PRO A 208 6.98 -27.98 -3.93
CA PRO A 208 5.99 -28.79 -4.66
C PRO A 208 5.65 -28.24 -6.05
N ASN A 209 5.84 -26.94 -6.26
CA ASN A 209 5.69 -26.32 -7.57
C ASN A 209 6.84 -26.70 -8.52
N CYS A 210 8.05 -26.85 -7.99
CA CYS A 210 9.20 -27.32 -8.78
C CYS A 210 9.03 -28.80 -9.09
N ASP A 211 8.60 -29.60 -8.10
CA ASP A 211 8.22 -31.02 -8.29
C ASP A 211 7.27 -31.20 -9.48
N LYS A 212 6.12 -30.52 -9.48
CA LYS A 212 5.17 -30.57 -10.61
C LYS A 212 5.80 -30.19 -11.95
N VAL A 213 6.67 -29.18 -11.99
CA VAL A 213 7.31 -28.75 -13.23
C VAL A 213 8.32 -29.78 -13.73
N PHE A 214 9.22 -30.25 -12.86
CA PHE A 214 10.23 -31.24 -13.23
C PHE A 214 9.60 -32.57 -13.63
N THR A 215 8.60 -33.04 -12.89
CA THR A 215 7.90 -34.31 -13.18
C THR A 215 7.11 -34.26 -14.49
N GLN A 216 6.59 -33.09 -14.89
CA GLN A 216 5.79 -32.95 -16.11
C GLN A 216 6.61 -32.60 -17.35
N TYR A 217 7.71 -31.86 -17.19
CA TYR A 217 8.48 -31.28 -18.31
C TYR A 217 9.96 -31.69 -18.34
N GLY A 218 10.43 -32.44 -17.35
CA GLY A 218 11.79 -32.95 -17.23
C GLY A 218 11.81 -34.47 -17.02
N ASN A 219 11.06 -35.19 -17.86
CA ASN A 219 10.85 -36.64 -17.79
C ASN A 219 12.15 -37.46 -17.84
N GLU A 220 13.24 -36.84 -18.26
CA GLU A 220 14.58 -37.41 -18.28
C GLU A 220 15.22 -37.49 -16.88
N PHE A 221 14.68 -36.78 -15.89
CA PHE A 221 15.15 -36.81 -14.51
C PHE A 221 14.31 -37.73 -13.63
N ASN A 222 14.96 -38.38 -12.67
CA ASN A 222 14.30 -38.95 -11.50
C ASN A 222 14.05 -37.85 -10.47
N VAL A 223 12.79 -37.44 -10.32
CA VAL A 223 12.38 -36.34 -9.46
C VAL A 223 11.86 -36.91 -8.14
N SER A 224 12.40 -36.43 -7.02
CA SER A 224 11.91 -36.80 -5.69
C SER A 224 11.89 -35.61 -4.74
N SER A 225 10.97 -35.63 -3.79
CA SER A 225 10.85 -34.56 -2.80
C SER A 225 11.86 -34.73 -1.69
N ILE A 226 12.45 -33.63 -1.22
CA ILE A 226 13.36 -33.69 -0.07
C ILE A 226 12.68 -34.22 1.18
N TYR A 227 11.36 -34.11 1.30
CA TYR A 227 10.65 -34.55 2.50
C TYR A 227 10.70 -36.07 2.67
N GLN A 228 10.75 -36.82 1.56
CA GLN A 228 10.96 -38.27 1.59
C GLN A 228 12.38 -38.59 2.08
N LEU A 229 13.39 -37.87 1.57
CA LEU A 229 14.78 -38.03 2.02
C LEU A 229 14.94 -37.65 3.50
N LEU A 230 14.38 -36.51 3.93
CA LEU A 230 14.45 -36.05 5.31
C LEU A 230 13.74 -37.00 6.28
N ASN A 231 12.66 -37.66 5.86
CA ASN A 231 11.95 -38.62 6.71
C ASN A 231 12.82 -39.84 7.03
N ASN A 232 13.68 -40.25 6.10
CA ASN A 232 14.57 -41.41 6.26
C ASN A 232 15.97 -41.05 6.78
N ALA A 233 16.28 -39.76 6.94
CA ALA A 233 17.60 -39.30 7.36
C ALA A 233 17.71 -39.11 8.86
N ASP A 234 18.93 -39.24 9.38
CA ASP A 234 19.27 -38.81 10.74
C ASP A 234 19.28 -37.29 10.83
N LEU A 235 18.17 -36.74 11.33
CA LEU A 235 17.98 -35.31 11.52
C LEU A 235 18.72 -34.83 12.78
N PRO A 236 19.17 -33.55 12.82
CA PRO A 236 19.76 -32.98 14.02
C PRO A 236 18.80 -33.09 15.22
N ALA A 237 19.32 -33.45 16.39
CA ALA A 237 18.51 -33.53 17.61
C ALA A 237 17.87 -32.17 17.92
N THR A 238 16.54 -32.15 18.01
CA THR A 238 15.74 -30.97 18.39
C THR A 238 14.86 -31.31 19.58
N ALA A 239 14.57 -30.32 20.44
CA ALA A 239 13.62 -30.51 21.53
C ALA A 239 12.23 -30.90 21.02
N ALA A 240 11.65 -31.93 21.63
CA ALA A 240 10.27 -32.32 21.36
C ALA A 240 9.32 -31.19 21.80
N VAL A 241 8.35 -30.88 20.96
CA VAL A 241 7.27 -29.93 21.26
C VAL A 241 5.97 -30.70 21.42
N SER A 242 5.01 -30.15 22.17
CA SER A 242 3.67 -30.71 22.31
C SER A 242 2.61 -29.76 21.77
N GLY A 243 1.52 -30.31 21.28
CA GLY A 243 0.38 -29.55 20.78
C GLY A 243 -0.27 -30.20 19.58
N VAL A 244 -1.39 -29.61 19.15
CA VAL A 244 -2.20 -30.11 18.03
C VAL A 244 -2.06 -29.18 16.84
N THR A 245 -1.90 -29.76 15.65
CA THR A 245 -1.77 -29.04 14.39
C THR A 245 -2.61 -29.70 13.30
N THR A 246 -2.84 -29.00 12.20
CA THR A 246 -3.41 -29.57 10.98
C THR A 246 -2.46 -29.39 9.80
N ILE A 247 -2.63 -30.19 8.74
CA ILE A 247 -1.81 -30.13 7.54
C ILE A 247 -2.59 -29.50 6.39
N HIS A 248 -1.92 -28.59 5.69
CA HIS A 248 -2.32 -28.10 4.39
C HIS A 248 -1.38 -28.66 3.32
N ASP A 249 -1.86 -29.70 2.64
CA ASP A 249 -1.24 -30.24 1.43
C ASP A 249 -1.38 -29.22 0.28
N PRO A 250 -0.26 -28.73 -0.30
CA PRO A 250 -0.28 -27.89 -1.49
C PRO A 250 -0.99 -28.60 -2.65
N CYS A 251 -1.83 -27.88 -3.39
CA CYS A 251 -2.65 -28.48 -4.44
C CYS A 251 -1.88 -29.19 -5.57
N VAL A 252 -0.60 -28.87 -5.76
CA VAL A 252 0.27 -29.50 -6.76
C VAL A 252 0.80 -30.87 -6.34
N SER A 253 0.83 -31.18 -5.04
CA SER A 253 1.21 -32.48 -4.48
C SER A 253 -0.01 -33.34 -4.10
N ARG A 254 -1.19 -32.99 -4.61
CA ARG A 254 -2.49 -33.61 -4.31
C ARG A 254 -2.51 -35.13 -4.49
N PHE A 255 -1.85 -35.63 -5.52
CA PHE A 255 -1.80 -37.06 -5.86
C PHE A 255 -0.44 -37.69 -5.55
N SER A 256 0.36 -37.04 -4.69
CA SER A 256 1.68 -37.53 -4.29
C SER A 256 1.64 -38.07 -2.87
N GLU A 257 0.99 -39.21 -2.68
CA GLU A 257 0.86 -39.88 -1.37
C GLU A 257 2.20 -40.06 -0.63
N PRO A 258 3.31 -40.50 -1.27
CA PRO A 258 4.58 -40.67 -0.55
C PRO A 258 5.11 -39.38 0.09
N VAL A 259 4.88 -38.23 -0.56
CA VAL A 259 5.26 -36.91 -0.01
C VAL A 259 4.32 -36.50 1.12
N GLN A 260 3.03 -36.75 0.95
CA GLN A 260 2.01 -36.47 1.96
C GLN A 260 2.26 -37.26 3.25
N ASP A 261 2.65 -38.53 3.13
CA ASP A 261 2.97 -39.40 4.26
C ASP A 261 4.26 -38.95 4.94
N SER A 262 5.31 -38.71 4.16
CA SER A 262 6.60 -38.24 4.69
C SER A 262 6.46 -36.92 5.47
N VAL A 263 5.60 -36.01 5.02
CA VAL A 263 5.34 -34.76 5.75
C VAL A 263 4.63 -35.02 7.08
N ARG A 264 3.66 -35.94 7.11
CA ARG A 264 2.95 -36.30 8.35
C ARG A 264 3.90 -36.92 9.36
N ASP A 265 4.72 -37.87 8.93
CA ASP A 265 5.73 -38.51 9.77
C ASP A 265 6.73 -37.49 10.33
N LEU A 266 7.22 -36.58 9.48
CA LEU A 266 8.12 -35.50 9.92
C LEU A 266 7.46 -34.58 10.96
N VAL A 267 6.18 -34.28 10.85
CA VAL A 267 5.45 -33.50 11.87
C VAL A 267 5.33 -34.30 13.16
N GLN A 268 4.95 -35.57 13.10
CA GLN A 268 4.82 -36.43 14.28
C GLN A 268 6.15 -36.62 15.01
N LYS A 269 7.27 -36.74 14.28
CA LYS A 269 8.63 -36.80 14.82
C LYS A 269 9.01 -35.55 15.64
N THR A 270 8.33 -34.41 15.46
CA THR A 270 8.54 -33.23 16.32
C THR A 270 7.78 -33.29 17.65
N GLY A 271 6.87 -34.24 17.83
CA GLY A 271 6.00 -34.40 19.00
C GLY A 271 4.60 -33.75 18.86
N LEU A 272 4.25 -33.24 17.68
CA LEU A 272 2.94 -32.65 17.41
C LEU A 272 1.92 -33.70 16.94
N ASP A 273 0.71 -33.62 17.48
CA ASP A 273 -0.44 -34.40 17.03
C ASP A 273 -1.10 -33.75 15.80
N ILE A 274 -1.53 -34.57 14.85
CA ILE A 274 -2.16 -34.10 13.60
C ILE A 274 -3.67 -34.36 13.67
N VAL A 275 -4.45 -33.32 13.45
CA VAL A 275 -5.88 -33.40 13.18
C VAL A 275 -6.12 -33.09 11.72
N GLU A 276 -6.63 -34.08 10.98
CA GLU A 276 -7.01 -33.89 9.58
C GLU A 276 -8.29 -33.07 9.46
N THR A 277 -8.27 -32.10 8.55
CA THR A 277 -9.48 -31.33 8.21
C THR A 277 -10.33 -32.11 7.22
N LYS A 278 -11.58 -31.67 7.04
CA LYS A 278 -12.51 -32.25 6.06
C LYS A 278 -11.86 -32.40 4.67
N HIS A 279 -11.14 -31.38 4.22
CA HIS A 279 -10.41 -31.42 2.95
C HIS A 279 -8.91 -31.55 3.16
N SER A 280 -8.43 -32.79 3.09
CA SER A 280 -7.02 -33.16 3.21
C SER A 280 -6.58 -34.04 2.02
N ARG A 281 -5.27 -34.24 1.86
CA ARG A 281 -4.69 -35.12 0.83
C ARG A 281 -5.24 -34.82 -0.57
N SER A 282 -5.78 -35.83 -1.24
CA SER A 282 -6.36 -35.75 -2.59
C SER A 282 -7.50 -34.74 -2.72
N THR A 283 -8.19 -34.39 -1.63
CA THR A 283 -9.29 -33.42 -1.64
C THR A 283 -8.89 -32.03 -1.11
N THR A 284 -7.60 -31.77 -0.84
CA THR A 284 -7.12 -30.49 -0.30
C THR A 284 -7.63 -29.26 -1.10
N LEU A 285 -8.12 -28.25 -0.39
CA LEU A 285 -8.52 -26.96 -0.96
C LEU A 285 -7.30 -26.15 -1.43
N CYS A 286 -7.51 -25.24 -2.38
CA CYS A 286 -6.50 -24.24 -2.74
C CYS A 286 -6.17 -23.33 -1.53
N CYS A 287 -4.93 -22.87 -1.42
CA CYS A 287 -4.54 -21.85 -0.41
C CYS A 287 -5.02 -20.43 -0.75
N GLY A 288 -5.34 -20.17 -2.03
CA GLY A 288 -5.70 -18.86 -2.58
C GLY A 288 -4.60 -18.21 -3.46
N GLU A 289 -3.36 -18.67 -3.37
CA GLU A 289 -2.23 -18.13 -4.17
C GLU A 289 -2.13 -18.75 -5.58
N GLY A 290 -2.64 -19.97 -5.75
CA GLY A 290 -2.46 -20.78 -6.96
C GLY A 290 -2.92 -20.10 -8.25
N GLY A 291 -2.21 -20.34 -9.35
CA GLY A 291 -2.54 -19.82 -10.68
C GLY A 291 -2.50 -18.29 -10.81
N ALA A 292 -1.88 -17.59 -9.86
CA ALA A 292 -1.84 -16.12 -9.77
C ALA A 292 -3.22 -15.45 -9.65
N VAL A 293 -4.25 -16.19 -9.20
CA VAL A 293 -5.63 -15.69 -9.14
C VAL A 293 -5.74 -14.42 -8.30
N GLY A 294 -4.99 -14.31 -7.20
CA GLY A 294 -5.00 -13.09 -6.36
C GLY A 294 -4.59 -11.81 -7.08
N CYS A 295 -3.86 -11.90 -8.21
CA CYS A 295 -3.52 -10.74 -9.04
C CYS A 295 -4.73 -10.17 -9.79
N LEU A 296 -5.72 -10.99 -10.16
CA LEU A 296 -6.86 -10.57 -10.99
C LEU A 296 -8.21 -10.70 -10.28
N ALA A 297 -8.40 -11.72 -9.44
CA ALA A 297 -9.59 -11.92 -8.63
C ALA A 297 -9.22 -12.14 -7.15
N PRO A 298 -8.84 -11.06 -6.42
CA PRO A 298 -8.44 -11.16 -5.02
C PRO A 298 -9.58 -11.72 -4.14
N ASP A 299 -10.84 -11.43 -4.45
CA ASP A 299 -11.99 -11.94 -3.69
C ASP A 299 -12.13 -13.46 -3.84
N LEU A 300 -11.93 -14.00 -5.05
CA LEU A 300 -11.89 -15.46 -5.27
C LEU A 300 -10.71 -16.10 -4.54
N ALA A 301 -9.52 -15.51 -4.60
CA ALA A 301 -8.37 -15.98 -3.85
C ALA A 301 -8.64 -16.00 -2.33
N GLN A 302 -9.26 -14.96 -1.79
CA GLN A 302 -9.59 -14.85 -0.37
C GLN A 302 -10.68 -15.84 0.06
N SER A 303 -11.65 -16.15 -0.81
CA SER A 303 -12.71 -17.13 -0.52
C SER A 303 -12.13 -18.52 -0.22
N TRP A 304 -11.09 -18.94 -0.94
CA TRP A 304 -10.37 -20.19 -0.69
C TRP A 304 -9.70 -20.19 0.68
N THR A 305 -8.99 -19.11 1.01
CA THR A 305 -8.33 -18.98 2.30
C THR A 305 -9.33 -18.95 3.46
N GLN A 306 -10.49 -18.31 3.27
CA GLN A 306 -11.54 -18.29 4.28
C GLN A 306 -12.10 -19.70 4.52
N LYS A 307 -12.44 -20.45 3.46
CA LYS A 307 -12.90 -21.85 3.58
C LYS A 307 -11.86 -22.70 4.32
N ARG A 308 -10.58 -22.55 3.98
CA ARG A 308 -9.47 -23.27 4.65
C ARG A 308 -9.33 -22.89 6.13
N ASN A 309 -9.41 -21.62 6.49
CA ASN A 309 -9.30 -21.20 7.89
C ASN A 309 -10.50 -21.63 8.73
N THR A 310 -11.70 -21.64 8.14
CA THR A 310 -12.89 -22.18 8.80
C THR A 310 -12.69 -23.66 9.12
N GLU A 311 -12.17 -24.46 8.18
CA GLU A 311 -11.90 -25.88 8.44
C GLU A 311 -10.76 -26.10 9.42
N ALA A 312 -9.72 -25.28 9.40
CA ALA A 312 -8.63 -25.36 10.37
C ALA A 312 -9.09 -25.02 11.80
N ALA A 313 -10.24 -24.36 11.98
CA ALA A 313 -10.85 -24.06 13.28
C ALA A 313 -9.89 -23.43 14.31
N GLY A 314 -8.96 -22.58 13.83
CA GLY A 314 -7.95 -21.92 14.67
C GLY A 314 -6.70 -22.76 14.98
N LEU A 315 -6.64 -24.02 14.55
CA LEU A 315 -5.44 -24.84 14.65
C LEU A 315 -4.30 -24.26 13.81
N ARG A 316 -3.07 -24.49 14.27
CA ARG A 316 -1.88 -24.19 13.48
C ARG A 316 -1.88 -25.05 12.22
N THR A 317 -1.67 -24.40 11.07
CA THR A 317 -1.57 -25.08 9.78
C THR A 317 -0.10 -25.32 9.44
N VAL A 318 0.28 -26.55 9.15
CA VAL A 318 1.59 -26.92 8.61
C VAL A 318 1.47 -27.13 7.12
N THR A 319 2.38 -26.54 6.36
CA THR A 319 2.46 -26.78 4.91
C THR A 319 3.91 -26.88 4.46
N TYR A 320 4.13 -27.41 3.26
CA TYR A 320 5.45 -27.65 2.69
C TYR A 320 5.62 -26.94 1.35
N CYS A 321 4.81 -25.91 1.11
CA CYS A 321 5.01 -24.92 0.06
C CYS A 321 5.25 -23.55 0.69
N ALA A 322 6.39 -22.91 0.36
CA ALA A 322 6.72 -21.58 0.86
C ALA A 322 5.68 -20.51 0.47
N GLY A 323 5.06 -20.66 -0.70
CA GLY A 323 3.96 -19.81 -1.16
C GLY A 323 2.70 -19.99 -0.31
N CYS A 324 2.23 -21.22 -0.13
CA CYS A 324 1.12 -21.53 0.77
C CYS A 324 1.36 -21.01 2.20
N ALA A 325 2.57 -21.23 2.73
CA ALA A 325 2.94 -20.75 4.07
C ALA A 325 2.89 -19.22 4.17
N HIS A 326 3.30 -18.52 3.12
CA HIS A 326 3.24 -17.06 3.06
C HIS A 326 1.79 -16.56 3.01
N PHE A 327 0.97 -17.15 2.14
CA PHE A 327 -0.40 -16.70 1.89
C PHE A 327 -1.32 -17.01 3.07
N LEU A 328 -1.33 -18.26 3.57
CA LEU A 328 -2.13 -18.67 4.72
C LEU A 328 -1.65 -18.02 6.02
N GLY A 329 -0.34 -17.78 6.16
CA GLY A 329 0.25 -17.10 7.32
C GLY A 329 -0.21 -15.66 7.53
N ALA A 330 -0.84 -15.03 6.53
CA ALA A 330 -1.48 -13.72 6.69
C ALA A 330 -2.84 -13.80 7.40
N HIS A 331 -3.44 -15.00 7.49
CA HIS A 331 -4.82 -15.21 7.96
C HIS A 331 -4.94 -16.20 9.13
N GLY A 332 -3.87 -16.91 9.48
CA GLY A 332 -3.84 -17.81 10.62
C GLY A 332 -2.42 -18.28 10.96
N PRO A 333 -2.21 -18.90 12.14
CA PRO A 333 -0.92 -19.46 12.51
C PRO A 333 -0.52 -20.54 11.49
N THR A 334 0.50 -20.26 10.69
CA THR A 334 0.97 -21.16 9.63
C THR A 334 2.47 -21.29 9.67
N ASN A 335 2.97 -22.52 9.63
CA ASN A 335 4.39 -22.83 9.59
C ASN A 335 4.72 -23.64 8.33
N HIS A 336 5.95 -23.44 7.83
CA HIS A 336 6.48 -24.35 6.83
C HIS A 336 7.08 -25.57 7.54
N ILE A 337 7.01 -26.76 6.93
CA ILE A 337 7.52 -27.99 7.53
C ILE A 337 8.99 -27.88 7.96
N LEU A 338 9.84 -27.23 7.16
CA LEU A 338 11.25 -27.02 7.51
C LEU A 338 11.46 -26.13 8.75
N ASP A 339 10.49 -25.27 9.10
CA ASP A 339 10.56 -24.51 10.35
C ASP A 339 10.41 -25.45 11.56
N LEU A 340 9.54 -26.46 11.43
CA LEU A 340 9.29 -27.47 12.46
C LEU A 340 10.42 -28.48 12.55
N VAL A 341 10.89 -28.98 11.40
CA VAL A 341 11.95 -30.02 11.36
C VAL A 341 13.26 -29.52 11.97
N PHE A 342 13.65 -28.26 11.75
CA PHE A 342 14.95 -27.75 12.20
C PHE A 342 14.90 -26.84 13.42
N THR A 343 13.73 -26.29 13.76
CA THR A 343 13.54 -25.32 14.85
C THR A 343 12.12 -25.42 15.45
N PRO A 344 11.69 -26.59 15.96
CA PRO A 344 10.30 -26.84 16.35
C PRO A 344 9.79 -25.89 17.44
N GLU A 345 10.57 -25.62 18.47
CA GLU A 345 10.19 -24.69 19.54
C GLU A 345 9.90 -23.28 19.03
N ASP A 346 10.72 -22.77 18.11
CA ASP A 346 10.52 -21.45 17.54
C ASP A 346 9.33 -21.41 16.59
N ALA A 347 9.11 -22.48 15.82
CA ALA A 347 7.92 -22.60 14.99
C ALA A 347 6.64 -22.59 15.84
N VAL A 348 6.58 -23.39 16.90
CA VAL A 348 5.40 -23.50 17.78
C VAL A 348 5.16 -22.23 18.60
N ASN A 349 6.21 -21.50 18.95
CA ASN A 349 6.10 -20.22 19.68
C ASN A 349 5.95 -18.99 18.76
N ASN A 350 5.76 -19.18 17.45
CA ASN A 350 5.69 -18.10 16.45
C ASN A 350 6.94 -17.19 16.43
N ARG A 351 8.11 -17.75 16.78
CA ARG A 351 9.43 -17.11 16.74
C ARG A 351 10.28 -17.52 15.53
N ALA A 352 9.80 -18.45 14.71
CA ALA A 352 10.48 -18.88 13.49
C ALA A 352 10.86 -17.68 12.61
N LYS A 353 12.14 -17.60 12.21
CA LYS A 353 12.72 -16.49 11.46
C LYS A 353 12.31 -16.53 9.98
N VAL A 354 11.11 -16.03 9.68
CA VAL A 354 10.62 -15.90 8.30
C VAL A 354 10.85 -14.48 7.79
N SER A 355 11.69 -14.34 6.76
CA SER A 355 12.02 -13.05 6.17
C SER A 355 10.94 -12.54 5.21
N LYS A 356 10.76 -11.21 5.15
CA LYS A 356 9.84 -10.52 4.23
C LYS A 356 10.63 -9.62 3.28
N ALA A 357 10.05 -9.29 2.12
CA ALA A 357 10.67 -8.35 1.20
C ALA A 357 10.90 -6.98 1.89
N PRO A 358 12.05 -6.32 1.67
CA PRO A 358 13.11 -6.66 0.71
C PRO A 358 14.20 -7.61 1.24
N MET A 359 14.20 -7.98 2.53
CA MET A 359 15.24 -8.80 3.15
C MET A 359 15.40 -10.18 2.51
N THR A 360 14.32 -10.72 1.93
CA THR A 360 14.35 -12.00 1.20
C THR A 360 15.37 -11.97 0.05
N TYR A 361 15.58 -10.84 -0.61
CA TYR A 361 16.58 -10.73 -1.68
C TYR A 361 18.00 -10.72 -1.12
N LEU A 362 18.25 -10.00 -0.03
CA LEU A 362 19.56 -10.03 0.63
C LEU A 362 19.91 -11.44 1.10
N ASN A 363 18.94 -12.16 1.67
CA ASN A 363 19.13 -13.55 2.08
C ASN A 363 19.50 -14.47 0.91
N ARG A 364 18.85 -14.33 -0.26
CA ARG A 364 19.21 -15.11 -1.45
C ARG A 364 20.67 -14.88 -1.87
N LEU A 365 21.13 -13.62 -1.84
CA LEU A 365 22.53 -13.29 -2.13
C LEU A 365 23.47 -13.86 -1.07
N SER A 366 23.10 -13.79 0.21
CA SER A 366 23.88 -14.38 1.30
C SER A 366 23.99 -15.90 1.17
N VAL A 367 22.89 -16.61 0.88
CA VAL A 367 22.88 -18.07 0.65
C VAL A 367 23.78 -18.42 -0.53
N LYS A 368 23.64 -17.72 -1.67
CA LYS A 368 24.53 -17.89 -2.83
C LYS A 368 26.01 -17.68 -2.45
N LYS A 369 26.33 -16.64 -1.67
CA LYS A 369 27.69 -16.35 -1.22
C LYS A 369 28.25 -17.43 -0.29
N ILE A 370 27.42 -17.98 0.61
CA ILE A 370 27.82 -19.08 1.49
C ILE A 370 28.13 -20.31 0.65
N LEU A 371 27.21 -20.72 -0.22
CA LEU A 371 27.38 -21.94 -1.01
C LEU A 371 28.57 -21.84 -1.98
N LYS A 372 28.84 -20.66 -2.57
CA LYS A 372 30.07 -20.39 -3.35
C LYS A 372 31.36 -20.66 -2.60
N LYS A 373 31.34 -20.58 -1.27
CA LYS A 373 32.51 -20.85 -0.43
C LYS A 373 32.55 -22.28 0.09
N THR A 374 31.40 -22.91 0.30
CA THR A 374 31.31 -24.18 1.01
C THR A 374 31.16 -25.40 0.10
N VAL A 375 30.69 -25.22 -1.14
CA VAL A 375 30.48 -26.34 -2.07
C VAL A 375 31.68 -26.46 -3.02
N PRO A 376 32.48 -27.53 -2.94
CA PRO A 376 33.56 -27.79 -3.89
C PRO A 376 32.95 -28.24 -5.23
N ALA A 377 32.76 -27.30 -6.14
CA ALA A 377 32.11 -27.53 -7.42
C ALA A 377 33.13 -27.62 -8.55
N ALA A 378 33.12 -28.74 -9.28
CA ALA A 378 33.89 -28.92 -10.51
C ALA A 378 33.29 -28.10 -11.66
N VAL A 379 31.95 -28.03 -11.73
CA VAL A 379 31.23 -27.19 -12.68
C VAL A 379 30.41 -26.16 -11.93
N THR A 380 30.59 -24.89 -12.29
CA THR A 380 29.74 -23.79 -11.79
C THR A 380 29.17 -22.96 -12.91
N ARG A 381 27.98 -22.39 -12.68
CA ARG A 381 27.33 -21.50 -13.64
C ARG A 381 26.45 -20.48 -12.94
N GLU A 382 26.32 -19.31 -13.55
CA GLU A 382 25.21 -18.38 -13.31
C GLU A 382 24.38 -18.28 -14.60
N ARG A 383 23.05 -18.16 -14.49
CA ARG A 383 22.18 -18.07 -15.66
C ARG A 383 22.28 -16.69 -16.29
N THR A 384 22.68 -16.65 -17.55
CA THR A 384 22.74 -15.43 -18.39
C THR A 384 21.66 -15.41 -19.46
N PHE A 385 21.13 -16.58 -19.83
CA PHE A 385 20.06 -16.71 -20.81
C PHE A 385 18.74 -16.11 -20.32
N THR A 386 18.06 -15.37 -21.21
CA THR A 386 16.70 -14.88 -21.02
C THR A 386 15.95 -14.95 -22.35
N ALA A 387 14.77 -15.58 -22.37
CA ALA A 387 13.97 -15.69 -23.58
C ALA A 387 13.39 -14.33 -24.05
N ASP A 388 13.11 -13.41 -23.12
CA ASP A 388 12.61 -12.07 -23.42
C ASP A 388 13.77 -11.05 -23.36
N ALA A 389 14.35 -10.67 -24.49
CA ALA A 389 15.23 -9.50 -24.58
C ALA A 389 14.42 -8.20 -24.47
N SER A 390 13.92 -7.88 -23.27
CA SER A 390 13.22 -6.62 -23.00
C SER A 390 14.20 -5.45 -23.06
N SER A 391 14.11 -4.64 -24.11
CA SER A 391 14.88 -3.40 -24.28
C SER A 391 14.79 -2.48 -23.04
N SER A 392 15.96 -2.02 -22.60
CA SER A 392 16.19 -1.06 -21.50
C SER A 392 15.69 0.36 -21.79
N GLY A 393 14.89 0.57 -22.85
CA GLY A 393 14.40 1.88 -23.31
C GLY A 393 13.38 2.55 -22.38
N GLY A 394 12.87 1.85 -21.36
CA GLY A 394 11.92 2.41 -20.40
C GLY A 394 12.52 3.46 -19.46
N LEU A 395 13.81 3.35 -19.11
CA LEU A 395 14.48 4.33 -18.26
C LEU A 395 14.78 5.61 -19.05
N LEU A 396 15.23 5.46 -20.30
CA LEU A 396 15.50 6.59 -21.20
C LEU A 396 14.22 7.39 -21.51
N LYS A 397 13.08 6.71 -21.75
CA LYS A 397 11.77 7.37 -21.90
C LYS A 397 11.33 8.13 -20.66
N LYS A 398 11.57 7.59 -19.45
CA LYS A 398 11.24 8.28 -18.19
C LYS A 398 12.12 9.51 -17.95
N ILE A 399 13.42 9.40 -18.27
CA ILE A 399 14.36 10.53 -18.20
C ILE A 399 13.98 11.61 -19.21
N ALA A 400 13.64 11.23 -20.45
CA ALA A 400 13.18 12.16 -21.48
C ALA A 400 11.87 12.87 -21.10
N LEU A 401 10.91 12.15 -20.51
CA LEU A 401 9.62 12.71 -20.08
C LEU A 401 9.78 13.65 -18.87
N LEU A 402 10.71 13.35 -17.95
CA LEU A 402 11.11 14.24 -16.87
C LEU A 402 11.81 15.50 -17.41
N ALA A 403 12.72 15.35 -18.37
CA ALA A 403 13.42 16.47 -19.01
C ALA A 403 12.44 17.40 -19.77
N LEU A 404 11.46 16.84 -20.48
CA LEU A 404 10.40 17.61 -21.14
C LEU A 404 9.55 18.40 -20.14
N PHE A 405 9.19 17.77 -19.01
CA PHE A 405 8.41 18.44 -17.95
C PHE A 405 9.19 19.60 -17.31
N VAL A 406 10.49 19.40 -17.04
CA VAL A 406 11.38 20.46 -16.54
C VAL A 406 11.53 21.57 -17.58
N ALA A 407 11.71 21.23 -18.86
CA ALA A 407 11.80 22.21 -19.95
C ALA A 407 10.52 23.05 -20.10
N ALA A 408 9.33 22.45 -19.93
CA ALA A 408 8.07 23.17 -19.96
C ALA A 408 7.93 24.17 -18.78
N ILE A 409 8.35 23.79 -17.57
CA ILE A 409 8.36 24.68 -16.41
C ILE A 409 9.33 25.85 -16.61
N VAL A 410 10.51 25.58 -17.16
CA VAL A 410 11.52 26.60 -17.47
C VAL A 410 11.02 27.55 -18.56
N ALA A 411 10.39 27.02 -19.62
CA ALA A 411 9.81 27.82 -20.70
C ALA A 411 8.75 28.80 -20.16
N VAL A 412 7.79 28.32 -19.36
CA VAL A 412 6.73 29.16 -18.76
C VAL A 412 7.29 30.27 -17.86
N ARG A 413 8.37 29.99 -17.12
CA ARG A 413 9.07 31.01 -16.31
C ARG A 413 9.84 32.00 -17.16
N SER A 414 10.46 31.55 -18.25
CA SER A 414 11.29 32.39 -19.12
C SER A 414 10.49 33.31 -20.04
N THR A 415 9.26 32.95 -20.41
CA THR A 415 8.41 33.73 -21.31
C THR A 415 7.64 34.85 -20.62
N GLY A 416 7.83 35.07 -19.31
CA GLY A 416 7.09 36.10 -18.56
C GLY A 416 5.59 35.85 -18.47
N ALA A 417 5.11 34.63 -18.77
CA ALA A 417 3.68 34.29 -18.69
C ALA A 417 3.12 34.41 -17.26
N THR A 418 4.00 34.42 -16.27
CA THR A 418 3.69 34.72 -14.86
C THR A 418 3.30 36.18 -14.62
N GLU A 419 3.73 37.13 -15.47
CA GLU A 419 3.37 38.55 -15.38
C GLU A 419 1.94 38.83 -15.89
N TYR A 420 1.39 37.96 -16.75
CA TYR A 420 -0.03 38.02 -17.17
C TYR A 420 -0.99 37.45 -16.11
N LEU A 421 -0.45 36.83 -15.05
CA LEU A 421 -1.22 36.33 -13.91
C LEU A 421 -1.31 37.36 -12.76
N GLU A 422 -0.72 38.55 -12.92
CA GLU A 422 -0.81 39.64 -11.94
C GLU A 422 -2.22 40.27 -11.95
N GLU A 423 -2.76 40.50 -10.74
CA GLU A 423 -4.16 40.87 -10.48
C GLU A 423 -4.60 42.14 -11.24
N GLU A 424 -3.69 43.10 -11.42
CA GLU A 424 -3.97 44.43 -11.99
C GLU A 424 -4.16 44.39 -13.51
N LYS A 425 -3.37 43.58 -14.23
CA LYS A 425 -3.53 43.40 -15.69
C LYS A 425 -4.73 42.51 -16.03
N LEU A 426 -5.04 41.51 -15.20
CA LEU A 426 -6.23 40.66 -15.36
C LEU A 426 -7.53 41.44 -15.12
N ARG A 427 -7.59 42.29 -14.10
CA ARG A 427 -8.74 43.20 -13.88
C ARG A 427 -8.87 44.23 -15.00
N GLY A 428 -7.77 44.87 -15.42
CA GLY A 428 -7.78 45.86 -16.50
C GLY A 428 -8.15 45.30 -17.88
N LEU A 429 -7.74 44.07 -18.21
CA LEU A 429 -8.16 43.40 -19.45
C LEU A 429 -9.67 43.12 -19.44
N ILE A 430 -10.23 42.80 -18.28
CA ILE A 430 -11.60 42.32 -18.11
C ILE A 430 -12.61 43.45 -17.96
N GLU A 431 -12.24 44.56 -17.31
CA GLU A 431 -13.04 45.80 -17.28
C GLU A 431 -13.29 46.34 -18.70
N GLY A 432 -12.40 46.07 -19.65
CA GLY A 432 -12.58 46.39 -21.08
C GLY A 432 -13.61 45.53 -21.84
N TYR A 433 -14.02 44.37 -21.32
CA TYR A 433 -14.97 43.45 -22.00
C TYR A 433 -16.39 43.41 -21.37
N GLY A 434 -16.62 44.11 -20.25
CA GLY A 434 -17.96 44.30 -19.67
C GLY A 434 -18.78 43.00 -19.51
N VAL A 435 -19.94 42.94 -20.17
CA VAL A 435 -20.90 41.80 -20.10
C VAL A 435 -20.34 40.51 -20.73
N LEU A 436 -19.29 40.57 -21.54
CA LEU A 436 -18.69 39.39 -22.18
C LEU A 436 -17.73 38.61 -21.26
N ALA A 437 -17.28 39.22 -20.16
CA ALA A 437 -16.31 38.65 -19.24
C ALA A 437 -16.72 37.31 -18.60
N PRO A 438 -17.97 37.12 -18.11
CA PRO A 438 -18.43 35.83 -17.59
C PRO A 438 -18.44 34.73 -18.67
N LEU A 439 -18.80 35.07 -19.92
CA LEU A 439 -18.85 34.10 -21.02
C LEU A 439 -17.45 33.61 -21.41
N ILE A 440 -16.47 34.52 -21.48
CA ILE A 440 -15.08 34.17 -21.75
C ILE A 440 -14.52 33.29 -20.62
N TYR A 441 -14.78 33.66 -19.35
CA TYR A 441 -14.38 32.85 -18.20
C TYR A 441 -14.97 31.44 -18.26
N MET A 442 -16.29 31.33 -18.51
CA MET A 442 -16.97 30.04 -18.60
C MET A 442 -16.44 29.19 -19.76
N ALA A 443 -16.17 29.78 -20.92
CA ALA A 443 -15.59 29.07 -22.07
C ALA A 443 -14.19 28.53 -21.76
N LEU A 444 -13.32 29.35 -21.16
CA LEU A 444 -11.98 28.94 -20.74
C LEU A 444 -12.03 27.83 -19.69
N TYR A 445 -12.92 27.95 -18.70
CA TYR A 445 -13.09 26.94 -17.66
C TYR A 445 -13.71 25.64 -18.20
N CYS A 446 -14.53 25.68 -19.25
CA CYS A 446 -15.01 24.45 -19.90
C CYS A 446 -13.88 23.68 -20.61
N ILE A 447 -12.95 24.40 -21.25
CA ILE A 447 -11.88 23.82 -22.07
C ILE A 447 -10.71 23.34 -21.19
N ALA A 448 -10.33 24.12 -20.17
CA ALA A 448 -9.11 23.88 -19.40
C ALA A 448 -9.06 22.50 -18.67
N PRO A 449 -10.11 22.03 -17.97
CA PRO A 449 -10.15 20.69 -17.38
C PRO A 449 -10.06 19.58 -18.43
N THR A 450 -10.60 19.81 -19.63
CA THR A 450 -10.49 18.89 -20.76
C THR A 450 -9.03 18.77 -21.21
N LEU A 451 -8.25 19.85 -21.14
CA LEU A 451 -6.82 19.87 -21.46
C LEU A 451 -5.90 19.51 -20.26
N PHE A 452 -6.44 18.89 -19.20
CA PHE A 452 -5.71 18.55 -17.98
C PHE A 452 -5.10 19.73 -17.22
N LEU A 453 -5.51 20.98 -17.51
CA LEU A 453 -5.07 22.15 -16.76
C LEU A 453 -5.69 22.15 -15.35
N PRO A 454 -4.95 22.63 -14.33
CA PRO A 454 -5.45 22.66 -12.95
C PRO A 454 -6.63 23.64 -12.85
N GLY A 455 -7.75 23.19 -12.27
CA GLY A 455 -8.95 24.03 -12.09
C GLY A 455 -8.86 25.02 -10.92
N LEU A 456 -7.92 24.82 -9.98
CA LEU A 456 -7.77 25.67 -8.80
C LEU A 456 -7.48 27.15 -9.14
N PRO A 457 -6.52 27.49 -10.02
CA PRO A 457 -6.30 28.87 -10.43
C PRO A 457 -7.54 29.52 -11.03
N LEU A 458 -8.26 28.79 -11.89
CA LEU A 458 -9.47 29.30 -12.54
C LEU A 458 -10.58 29.56 -11.53
N SER A 459 -10.77 28.69 -10.53
CA SER A 459 -11.76 28.91 -9.47
C SER A 459 -11.44 30.12 -8.60
N ILE A 460 -10.15 30.41 -8.35
CA ILE A 460 -9.72 31.62 -7.63
C ILE A 460 -10.03 32.86 -8.47
N VAL A 461 -9.71 32.83 -9.76
CA VAL A 461 -10.05 33.90 -10.71
C VAL A 461 -11.56 34.16 -10.72
N GLY A 462 -12.39 33.11 -10.79
CA GLY A 462 -13.85 33.25 -10.72
C GLY A 462 -14.36 33.86 -9.41
N ALA A 463 -13.73 33.53 -8.28
CA ALA A 463 -14.07 34.08 -6.97
C ALA A 463 -13.68 35.57 -6.84
N VAL A 464 -12.50 35.93 -7.34
CA VAL A 464 -11.97 37.31 -7.27
C VAL A 464 -12.72 38.24 -8.22
N LEU A 465 -13.06 37.77 -9.43
CA LEU A 465 -13.69 38.61 -10.45
C LEU A 465 -15.20 38.77 -10.26
N PHE A 466 -15.91 37.71 -9.86
CA PHE A 466 -17.38 37.70 -9.84
C PHE A 466 -17.96 37.62 -8.42
N GLY A 467 -17.12 37.59 -7.40
CA GLY A 467 -17.53 37.52 -6.00
C GLY A 467 -18.13 36.17 -5.60
N PRO A 468 -18.62 36.04 -4.35
CA PRO A 468 -18.99 34.76 -3.75
C PRO A 468 -20.23 34.10 -4.35
N VAL A 469 -21.21 34.88 -4.81
CA VAL A 469 -22.49 34.34 -5.33
C VAL A 469 -22.35 33.99 -6.82
N TRP A 470 -22.00 34.97 -7.66
CA TRP A 470 -21.87 34.77 -9.10
C TRP A 470 -20.63 33.95 -9.47
N GLY A 471 -19.55 34.05 -8.69
CA GLY A 471 -18.39 33.16 -8.82
C GLY A 471 -18.78 31.69 -8.65
N VAL A 472 -19.66 31.35 -7.68
CA VAL A 472 -20.17 29.98 -7.52
C VAL A 472 -20.98 29.54 -8.72
N VAL A 473 -21.90 30.38 -9.20
CA VAL A 473 -22.76 30.03 -10.35
C VAL A 473 -21.92 29.78 -11.59
N TYR A 474 -21.02 30.69 -11.96
CA TYR A 474 -20.21 30.58 -13.17
C TYR A 474 -19.18 29.46 -13.07
N THR A 475 -18.54 29.27 -11.91
CA THR A 475 -17.54 28.20 -11.72
C THR A 475 -18.20 26.83 -11.68
N LEU A 476 -19.33 26.68 -10.98
CA LEU A 476 -20.01 25.39 -10.89
C LEU A 476 -20.57 24.95 -12.25
N SER A 477 -21.21 25.87 -12.99
CA SER A 477 -21.77 25.58 -14.30
C SER A 477 -20.67 25.22 -15.31
N SER A 478 -19.63 26.04 -15.41
CA SER A 478 -18.51 25.77 -16.33
C SER A 478 -17.69 24.54 -15.95
N ALA A 479 -17.42 24.29 -14.67
CA ALA A 479 -16.76 23.06 -14.22
C ALA A 479 -17.59 21.81 -14.53
N SER A 480 -18.92 21.89 -14.37
CA SER A 480 -19.82 20.78 -14.67
C SER A 480 -19.87 20.50 -16.17
N VAL A 481 -19.94 21.54 -17.01
CA VAL A 481 -19.90 21.41 -18.47
C VAL A 481 -18.55 20.86 -18.93
N GLY A 482 -17.42 21.39 -18.43
CA GLY A 482 -16.09 20.87 -18.73
C GLY A 482 -15.92 19.40 -18.30
N ALA A 483 -16.46 19.02 -17.14
CA ALA A 483 -16.48 17.62 -16.70
C ALA A 483 -17.31 16.72 -17.62
N CYS A 484 -18.42 17.23 -18.16
CA CYS A 484 -19.25 16.52 -19.14
C CYS A 484 -18.53 16.37 -20.49
N ILE A 485 -17.84 17.42 -20.96
CA ILE A 485 -17.05 17.37 -22.20
C ILE A 485 -15.94 16.32 -22.06
N ALA A 486 -15.12 16.38 -21.01
CA ALA A 486 -14.06 15.39 -20.76
C ALA A 486 -14.61 13.95 -20.68
N PHE A 487 -15.77 13.77 -20.04
CA PHE A 487 -16.46 12.48 -19.97
C PHE A 487 -16.90 11.98 -21.36
N LEU A 488 -17.51 12.84 -22.19
CA LEU A 488 -17.98 12.48 -23.52
C LEU A 488 -16.82 12.23 -24.50
N VAL A 489 -15.75 13.03 -24.41
CA VAL A 489 -14.50 12.81 -25.16
C VAL A 489 -13.92 11.44 -24.82
N SER A 490 -13.84 11.13 -23.52
CA SER A 490 -13.38 9.80 -23.08
C SER A 490 -14.28 8.68 -23.62
N ARG A 491 -15.60 8.87 -23.57
CA ARG A 491 -16.59 7.86 -23.96
C ARG A 491 -16.62 7.57 -25.46
N TYR A 492 -16.48 8.58 -26.30
CA TYR A 492 -16.66 8.43 -27.74
C TYR A 492 -15.35 8.43 -28.53
N LEU A 493 -14.27 9.04 -28.02
CA LEU A 493 -12.97 9.06 -28.70
C LEU A 493 -11.95 8.11 -28.08
N ALA A 494 -11.96 7.91 -26.76
CA ALA A 494 -10.92 7.15 -26.06
C ALA A 494 -11.35 5.75 -25.64
N ARG A 495 -12.66 5.49 -25.53
CA ARG A 495 -13.19 4.24 -24.95
C ARG A 495 -12.71 3.01 -25.71
N ASP A 496 -12.91 2.95 -27.03
CA ASP A 496 -12.55 1.75 -27.80
C ASP A 496 -11.03 1.48 -27.77
N TRP A 497 -10.22 2.54 -27.80
CA TRP A 497 -8.75 2.44 -27.71
C TRP A 497 -8.27 1.99 -26.32
N ILE A 498 -8.94 2.42 -25.25
CA ILE A 498 -8.56 2.12 -23.86
C ILE A 498 -9.18 0.80 -23.38
N GLU A 499 -10.39 0.47 -23.79
CA GLU A 499 -11.06 -0.81 -23.52
C GLU A 499 -10.25 -1.97 -24.11
N GLY A 500 -9.67 -1.78 -25.30
CA GLY A 500 -8.67 -2.68 -25.87
C GLY A 500 -7.39 -2.86 -25.05
N LYS A 501 -7.09 -1.97 -24.10
CA LYS A 501 -5.93 -2.04 -23.19
C LYS A 501 -6.30 -2.43 -21.75
N LEU A 502 -7.54 -2.21 -21.33
CA LEU A 502 -8.05 -2.53 -19.99
C LEU A 502 -8.80 -3.86 -20.00
N LYS A 503 -8.08 -4.94 -20.35
CA LYS A 503 -8.66 -6.29 -20.48
C LYS A 503 -8.84 -7.03 -19.14
N SER A 504 -8.30 -6.50 -18.03
CA SER A 504 -8.23 -7.23 -16.76
C SER A 504 -9.61 -7.50 -16.15
N PRO A 505 -9.84 -8.68 -15.53
CA PRO A 505 -11.10 -8.97 -14.84
C PRO A 505 -11.45 -7.98 -13.72
N ARG A 506 -10.44 -7.36 -13.09
CA ARG A 506 -10.63 -6.29 -12.10
C ARG A 506 -11.33 -5.08 -12.68
N TRP A 507 -10.95 -4.69 -13.90
CA TRP A 507 -11.58 -3.57 -14.57
C TRP A 507 -13.05 -3.87 -14.86
N ARG A 508 -13.37 -5.08 -15.34
CA ARG A 508 -14.76 -5.53 -15.54
C ARG A 508 -15.57 -5.53 -14.25
N HIS A 509 -15.04 -6.08 -13.16
CA HIS A 509 -15.72 -6.03 -11.88
C HIS A 509 -15.98 -4.59 -11.42
N LEU A 510 -14.99 -3.70 -11.60
CA LEU A 510 -15.15 -2.28 -11.30
C LEU A 510 -16.21 -1.63 -12.19
N ASP A 511 -16.19 -1.90 -13.50
CA ASP A 511 -17.16 -1.39 -14.47
C ASP A 511 -18.58 -1.86 -14.15
N ASP A 512 -18.77 -3.15 -13.80
CA ASP A 512 -20.06 -3.72 -13.38
C ASP A 512 -20.59 -3.08 -12.08
N GLN A 513 -19.72 -2.83 -11.10
CA GLN A 513 -20.11 -2.16 -9.85
C GLN A 513 -20.48 -0.70 -10.09
N VAL A 514 -19.74 -0.03 -10.98
CA VAL A 514 -19.98 1.34 -11.41
C VAL A 514 -21.25 1.43 -12.26
N GLU A 515 -21.59 0.42 -13.05
CA GLU A 515 -22.87 0.35 -13.77
C GLU A 515 -24.05 0.30 -12.80
N LYS A 516 -23.99 -0.57 -11.79
CA LYS A 516 -25.07 -0.75 -10.80
C LYS A 516 -25.26 0.43 -9.84
N HIS A 517 -24.18 1.14 -9.50
CA HIS A 517 -24.20 2.22 -8.48
C HIS A 517 -23.59 3.56 -8.94
N GLY A 518 -23.55 3.81 -10.25
CA GLY A 518 -22.77 4.90 -10.85
C GLY A 518 -22.98 6.28 -10.23
N TRP A 519 -24.23 6.68 -9.96
CA TRP A 519 -24.51 8.00 -9.36
C TRP A 519 -23.95 8.13 -7.93
N LYS A 520 -23.96 7.05 -7.13
CA LYS A 520 -23.43 7.03 -5.76
C LYS A 520 -21.90 7.17 -5.76
N MET A 521 -21.24 6.52 -6.72
CA MET A 521 -19.78 6.59 -6.88
C MET A 521 -19.34 7.97 -7.32
N VAL A 522 -20.04 8.58 -8.29
CA VAL A 522 -19.79 9.97 -8.70
C VAL A 522 -20.05 10.91 -7.53
N ALA A 523 -21.18 10.81 -6.85
CA ALA A 523 -21.49 11.63 -5.67
C ALA A 523 -20.41 11.57 -4.59
N PHE A 524 -19.97 10.36 -4.23
CA PHE A 524 -18.95 10.15 -3.20
C PHE A 524 -17.60 10.76 -3.59
N THR A 525 -17.16 10.58 -4.83
CA THR A 525 -15.89 11.12 -5.33
C THR A 525 -15.91 12.65 -5.49
N ARG A 526 -17.08 13.27 -5.71
CA ARG A 526 -17.23 14.74 -5.71
C ARG A 526 -17.26 15.36 -4.32
N LEU A 527 -17.86 14.67 -3.34
CA LEU A 527 -17.87 15.13 -1.95
C LEU A 527 -16.52 14.94 -1.26
N ILE A 528 -15.76 13.91 -1.64
CA ILE A 528 -14.45 13.60 -1.05
C ILE A 528 -13.39 13.64 -2.16
N PRO A 529 -12.74 14.79 -2.39
CA PRO A 529 -11.76 14.97 -3.46
C PRO A 529 -10.42 14.29 -3.11
N LEU A 530 -10.42 12.95 -3.03
CA LEU A 530 -9.21 12.14 -2.83
C LEU A 530 -8.39 12.01 -4.12
N PHE A 531 -9.04 12.19 -5.28
CA PHE A 531 -8.45 11.97 -6.59
C PHE A 531 -8.51 13.24 -7.45
N PRO A 532 -7.55 13.44 -8.37
CA PRO A 532 -7.54 14.61 -9.26
C PRO A 532 -8.82 14.71 -10.10
N PHE A 533 -9.45 15.89 -10.10
CA PHE A 533 -10.72 16.16 -10.79
C PHE A 533 -10.69 15.77 -12.27
N ASN A 534 -9.65 16.19 -13.00
CA ASN A 534 -9.52 15.91 -14.44
C ASN A 534 -9.46 14.41 -14.71
N LEU A 535 -8.66 13.66 -13.94
CA LEU A 535 -8.51 12.21 -14.11
C LEU A 535 -9.82 11.46 -13.86
N LEU A 536 -10.58 11.86 -12.83
CA LEU A 536 -11.88 11.27 -12.53
C LEU A 536 -12.88 11.42 -13.69
N ASN A 537 -12.91 12.58 -14.35
CA ASN A 537 -13.86 12.85 -15.43
C ASN A 537 -13.62 11.89 -16.62
N TYR A 538 -12.36 11.71 -17.00
CA TYR A 538 -11.98 10.74 -18.03
C TYR A 538 -12.25 9.30 -17.61
N ALA A 539 -11.91 8.95 -16.36
CA ALA A 539 -12.13 7.60 -15.83
C ALA A 539 -13.61 7.21 -15.84
N PHE A 540 -14.52 8.08 -15.40
CA PHE A 540 -15.96 7.82 -15.45
C PHE A 540 -16.48 7.71 -16.89
N GLY A 541 -15.92 8.44 -17.85
CA GLY A 541 -16.27 8.33 -19.27
C GLY A 541 -15.93 6.96 -19.89
N LEU A 542 -14.89 6.29 -19.36
CA LEU A 542 -14.50 4.93 -19.75
C LEU A 542 -15.38 3.84 -19.12
N THR A 543 -16.18 4.18 -18.10
CA THR A 543 -17.11 3.23 -17.46
C THR A 543 -18.50 3.30 -18.06
N ARG A 544 -19.36 2.34 -17.70
CA ARG A 544 -20.77 2.25 -18.14
C ARG A 544 -21.76 3.20 -17.42
N VAL A 545 -21.29 4.20 -16.67
CA VAL A 545 -22.18 5.16 -16.00
C VAL A 545 -23.06 5.91 -17.01
N ARG A 546 -24.37 5.99 -16.77
CA ARG A 546 -25.27 6.81 -17.59
C ARG A 546 -24.87 8.29 -17.53
N PHE A 547 -24.82 8.96 -18.67
CA PHE A 547 -24.40 10.38 -18.75
C PHE A 547 -25.23 11.28 -17.82
N SER A 548 -26.55 11.07 -17.76
CA SER A 548 -27.45 11.82 -16.88
C SER A 548 -27.10 11.67 -15.40
N HIS A 549 -26.78 10.45 -14.95
CA HIS A 549 -26.33 10.19 -13.58
C HIS A 549 -25.02 10.91 -13.27
N TYR A 550 -24.09 10.91 -14.22
CA TYR A 550 -22.80 11.60 -14.06
C TYR A 550 -22.97 13.13 -14.01
N ALA A 551 -23.74 13.70 -14.94
CA ALA A 551 -23.94 15.15 -15.04
C ALA A 551 -24.68 15.70 -13.81
N LEU A 552 -25.80 15.07 -13.43
CA LEU A 552 -26.60 15.51 -12.29
C LEU A 552 -25.85 15.33 -10.96
N ALA A 553 -25.18 14.19 -10.77
CA ALA A 553 -24.38 13.99 -9.56
C ALA A 553 -23.19 14.96 -9.49
N THR A 554 -22.54 15.25 -10.62
CA THR A 554 -21.44 16.22 -10.65
C THR A 554 -21.92 17.61 -10.25
N LEU A 555 -23.04 18.08 -10.82
CA LEU A 555 -23.62 19.38 -10.51
C LEU A 555 -24.02 19.52 -9.02
N VAL A 556 -24.76 18.53 -8.50
CA VAL A 556 -25.32 18.59 -7.14
C VAL A 556 -24.24 18.40 -6.07
N PHE A 557 -23.35 17.42 -6.25
CA PHE A 557 -22.40 17.06 -5.19
C PHE A 557 -21.11 17.87 -5.21
N MET A 558 -20.83 18.66 -6.27
CA MET A 558 -19.76 19.67 -6.26
C MET A 558 -20.18 20.99 -5.62
N LEU A 559 -21.48 21.29 -5.55
CA LEU A 559 -21.99 22.56 -5.05
C LEU A 559 -21.47 22.91 -3.64
N PRO A 560 -21.52 22.04 -2.61
CA PRO A 560 -21.09 22.41 -1.26
C PRO A 560 -19.60 22.77 -1.18
N GLY A 561 -18.74 21.99 -1.85
CA GLY A 561 -17.30 22.25 -1.89
C GLY A 561 -16.97 23.52 -2.70
N THR A 562 -17.69 23.77 -3.78
CA THR A 562 -17.52 24.96 -4.62
C THR A 562 -17.93 26.23 -3.87
N VAL A 563 -19.07 26.19 -3.16
CA VAL A 563 -19.52 27.29 -2.29
C VAL A 563 -18.48 27.59 -1.22
N ALA A 564 -18.03 26.58 -0.47
CA ALA A 564 -17.04 26.75 0.59
C ALA A 564 -15.72 27.33 0.04
N PHE A 565 -15.25 26.84 -1.11
CA PHE A 565 -13.98 27.27 -1.69
C PHE A 565 -14.03 28.69 -2.25
N ILE A 566 -15.11 29.04 -2.97
CA ILE A 566 -15.24 30.35 -3.61
C ILE A 566 -15.53 31.43 -2.58
N THR A 567 -16.37 31.17 -1.58
CA THR A 567 -16.62 32.12 -0.48
C THR A 567 -15.36 32.38 0.36
N PHE A 568 -14.54 31.36 0.57
CA PHE A 568 -13.23 31.50 1.19
C PHE A 568 -12.28 32.31 0.30
N SER A 569 -12.17 31.96 -0.98
CA SER A 569 -11.21 32.58 -1.91
C SER A 569 -11.56 34.03 -2.25
N SER A 570 -12.84 34.38 -2.33
CA SER A 570 -13.28 35.77 -2.59
C SER A 570 -12.88 36.72 -1.46
N SER A 571 -12.68 36.20 -0.25
CA SER A 571 -12.32 36.97 0.94
C SER A 571 -10.80 36.95 1.22
N LEU A 572 -10.02 36.22 0.40
CA LEU A 572 -8.57 36.06 0.57
C LEU A 572 -7.83 37.39 0.39
N LEU A 573 -8.27 38.21 -0.57
CA LEU A 573 -7.70 39.53 -0.83
C LEU A 573 -7.96 40.53 0.31
N ASP A 574 -9.12 40.46 0.95
CA ASP A 574 -9.46 41.32 2.09
C ASP A 574 -8.58 41.00 3.31
N VAL A 575 -8.29 39.71 3.53
CA VAL A 575 -7.39 39.24 4.59
C VAL A 575 -5.94 39.62 4.32
N LEU A 576 -5.47 39.52 3.07
CA LEU A 576 -4.14 40.00 2.68
C LEU A 576 -3.98 41.52 2.86
N ARG A 577 -5.10 42.27 2.83
CA ARG A 577 -5.17 43.71 3.13
C ARG A 577 -5.43 44.01 4.62
N GLY A 578 -5.34 43.00 5.49
CA GLY A 578 -5.46 43.14 6.95
C GLY A 578 -6.89 43.29 7.48
N ARG A 579 -7.92 43.07 6.66
CA ARG A 579 -9.34 43.17 7.06
C ARG A 579 -9.97 41.79 7.16
N ILE A 580 -10.34 41.36 8.36
CA ILE A 580 -11.07 40.10 8.57
C ILE A 580 -12.56 40.35 8.30
N SER A 581 -13.04 39.94 7.12
CA SER A 581 -14.44 40.06 6.73
C SER A 581 -15.30 38.92 7.30
N ALA A 582 -16.59 39.17 7.53
CA ALA A 582 -17.53 38.13 7.97
C ALA A 582 -17.64 36.98 6.93
N THR A 583 -17.47 37.29 5.64
CA THR A 583 -17.44 36.30 4.55
C THR A 583 -16.24 35.36 4.64
N PHE A 584 -15.09 35.83 5.15
CA PHE A 584 -13.93 34.97 5.41
C PHE A 584 -14.20 33.95 6.51
N LEU A 585 -14.78 34.37 7.64
CA LEU A 585 -15.13 33.48 8.76
C LEU A 585 -16.21 32.46 8.36
N ILE A 586 -17.19 32.87 7.55
CA ILE A 586 -18.21 31.99 6.99
C ILE A 586 -17.59 30.98 6.01
N GLY A 587 -16.72 31.43 5.10
CA GLY A 587 -16.02 30.55 4.16
C GLY A 587 -15.12 29.54 4.86
N LEU A 588 -14.37 29.97 5.89
CA LEU A 588 -13.54 29.10 6.73
C LEU A 588 -14.39 28.09 7.51
N GLY A 589 -15.50 28.54 8.10
CA GLY A 589 -16.46 27.68 8.80
C GLY A 589 -17.09 26.62 7.90
N LEU A 590 -17.50 27.00 6.68
CA LEU A 590 -18.03 26.09 5.67
C LEU A 590 -16.97 25.08 5.20
N MET A 591 -15.73 25.51 5.00
CA MET A 591 -14.61 24.61 4.65
C MET A 591 -14.34 23.57 5.74
N VAL A 592 -14.31 24.00 7.00
CA VAL A 592 -14.16 23.11 8.16
C VAL A 592 -15.35 22.15 8.24
N LEU A 593 -16.58 22.63 8.05
CA LEU A 593 -17.79 21.81 8.09
C LEU A 593 -17.81 20.75 6.98
N VAL A 594 -17.54 21.13 5.73
CA VAL A 594 -17.47 20.22 4.58
C VAL A 594 -16.36 19.18 4.77
N SER A 595 -15.21 19.59 5.33
CA SER A 595 -14.08 18.69 5.63
C SER A 595 -14.37 17.73 6.79
N LEU A 596 -15.14 18.14 7.80
CA LEU A 596 -15.53 17.32 8.95
C LEU A 596 -16.74 16.41 8.68
N PHE A 597 -17.59 16.74 7.71
CA PHE A 597 -18.80 15.98 7.37
C PHE A 597 -18.53 14.49 7.08
N PRO A 598 -17.50 14.10 6.29
CA PRO A 598 -17.17 12.69 6.08
C PRO A 598 -16.75 11.96 7.36
N LEU A 599 -16.06 12.64 8.29
CA LEU A 599 -15.63 12.08 9.57
C LEU A 599 -16.82 11.85 10.51
N ILE A 600 -17.76 12.81 10.55
CA ILE A 600 -18.99 12.73 11.34
C ILE A 600 -19.92 11.66 10.75
N TYR A 601 -20.12 11.64 9.44
CA TYR A 601 -20.92 10.63 8.75
C TYR A 601 -20.35 9.22 8.95
N ARG A 602 -19.02 9.05 8.88
CA ARG A 602 -18.36 7.76 9.17
C ARG A 602 -18.56 7.33 10.62
N ARG A 603 -18.47 8.26 11.58
CA ARG A 603 -18.70 7.98 13.00
C ARG A 603 -20.16 7.64 13.30
N TYR A 604 -21.09 8.27 12.60
CA TYR A 604 -22.53 7.98 12.67
C TYR A 604 -22.88 6.62 12.04
N ARG A 605 -22.37 6.33 10.84
CA ARG A 605 -22.58 5.04 10.16
C ARG A 605 -21.96 3.88 10.94
N ASN A 606 -20.79 4.06 11.54
CA ASN A 606 -20.18 3.05 12.40
C ASN A 606 -21.00 2.78 13.68
N ARG A 607 -21.77 3.77 14.19
CA ARG A 607 -22.73 3.55 15.28
C ARG A 607 -23.99 2.81 14.83
N ARG A 608 -24.44 3.04 13.58
CA ARG A 608 -25.65 2.41 13.02
C ARG A 608 -25.42 0.97 12.55
N ASN A 609 -24.24 0.68 11.98
CA ASN A 609 -23.80 -0.68 11.65
C ASN A 609 -23.45 -1.52 12.90
N GLN A 610 -23.47 -0.93 14.10
CA GLN A 610 -23.32 -1.61 15.38
C GLN A 610 -24.66 -1.87 16.08
N GLN A 611 -25.81 -1.56 15.45
CA GLN A 611 -27.11 -2.10 15.88
C GLN A 611 -27.23 -3.54 15.34
N PRO A 612 -27.42 -4.56 16.20
CA PRO A 612 -27.62 -5.94 15.76
C PRO A 612 -28.96 -6.08 14.99
N GLN A 613 -28.96 -6.82 13.89
CA GLN A 613 -30.19 -7.41 13.34
C GLN A 613 -30.80 -8.38 14.37
N PRO A 614 -32.14 -8.46 14.50
CA PRO A 614 -32.76 -9.35 15.47
C PRO A 614 -32.58 -10.83 15.05
N ALA A 615 -31.96 -11.63 15.92
CA ALA A 615 -31.92 -13.09 15.84
C ALA A 615 -32.86 -13.69 16.91
N GLN A 616 -33.46 -14.85 16.58
CA GLN A 616 -34.46 -15.60 17.36
C GLN A 616 -33.99 -16.00 18.79
N PRO A 617 -34.92 -16.28 19.73
CA PRO A 617 -34.64 -16.24 21.16
C PRO A 617 -34.30 -17.59 21.81
N SER A 618 -33.35 -17.58 22.77
CA SER A 618 -33.37 -18.45 23.97
C SER A 618 -32.57 -17.82 25.13
N THR A 619 -33.34 -17.23 26.07
CA THR A 619 -33.20 -17.01 27.55
C THR A 619 -31.86 -16.68 28.27
N PRO A 620 -31.94 -15.97 29.43
CA PRO A 620 -30.93 -15.00 29.87
C PRO A 620 -30.20 -15.36 31.19
N LYS A 621 -29.02 -14.76 31.43
CA LYS A 621 -28.60 -14.33 32.78
C LYS A 621 -27.84 -13.00 32.75
N ALA A 622 -28.20 -12.18 33.74
CA ALA A 622 -27.80 -10.80 33.96
C ALA A 622 -26.42 -10.68 34.63
N TYR A 623 -25.71 -9.55 34.40
CA TYR A 623 -25.15 -8.74 35.48
C TYR A 623 -24.81 -7.32 35.02
N SER A 624 -25.05 -6.36 35.92
CA SER A 624 -24.85 -4.92 35.74
C SER A 624 -23.42 -4.48 36.09
N VAL A 625 -23.04 -3.24 35.74
CA VAL A 625 -22.59 -2.20 36.71
C VAL A 625 -22.19 -0.92 35.99
N LYS A 626 -22.89 0.16 36.35
CA LYS A 626 -22.58 1.58 36.11
C LYS A 626 -21.39 2.01 36.98
N ARG A 627 -20.32 2.58 36.41
CA ARG A 627 -19.43 3.53 37.14
C ARG A 627 -18.49 4.42 36.31
N SER A 628 -18.77 4.73 35.04
CA SER A 628 -17.87 5.54 34.20
C SER A 628 -18.47 6.84 33.65
N VAL A 629 -19.69 7.20 34.05
CA VAL A 629 -20.43 8.34 33.48
C VAL A 629 -20.21 9.65 34.24
N GLN A 630 -19.89 9.62 35.55
CA GLN A 630 -19.73 10.86 36.32
C GLN A 630 -18.39 11.59 36.08
N ILE A 631 -17.32 10.90 35.71
CA ILE A 631 -16.00 11.53 35.49
C ILE A 631 -15.95 12.29 34.15
N LYS A 632 -16.70 11.84 33.13
CA LYS A 632 -16.66 12.45 31.79
C LYS A 632 -17.46 13.75 31.68
N THR A 633 -18.48 13.93 32.51
CA THR A 633 -19.30 15.14 32.53
C THR A 633 -18.56 16.31 33.19
N LEU A 634 -17.74 16.04 34.21
CA LEU A 634 -16.96 17.08 34.90
C LEU A 634 -15.81 17.62 34.03
N THR A 635 -15.17 16.77 33.22
CA THR A 635 -14.10 17.19 32.30
C THR A 635 -14.62 18.04 31.14
N PHE A 636 -15.85 17.79 30.69
CA PHE A 636 -16.48 18.54 29.61
C PHE A 636 -16.87 19.96 30.04
N VAL A 637 -17.39 20.12 31.27
CA VAL A 637 -17.77 21.43 31.82
C VAL A 637 -16.54 22.30 32.07
N LEU A 638 -15.43 21.74 32.56
CA LEU A 638 -14.17 22.47 32.75
C LEU A 638 -13.52 22.91 31.43
N CYS A 639 -13.58 22.08 30.37
CA CYS A 639 -13.06 22.46 29.06
C CYS A 639 -13.90 23.56 28.40
N ALA A 640 -15.23 23.53 28.57
CA ALA A 640 -16.12 24.57 28.05
C ALA A 640 -15.91 25.93 28.74
N ALA A 641 -15.65 25.94 30.06
CA ALA A 641 -15.36 27.16 30.82
C ALA A 641 -14.02 27.82 30.41
N ILE A 642 -12.98 27.01 30.14
CA ILE A 642 -11.66 27.51 29.71
C ILE A 642 -11.73 28.09 28.29
N VAL A 643 -12.48 27.46 27.39
CA VAL A 643 -12.67 27.97 26.02
C VAL A 643 -13.53 29.23 26.00
N GLY A 644 -14.54 29.33 26.88
CA GLY A 644 -15.34 30.55 27.06
C GLY A 644 -14.52 31.73 27.57
N LEU A 645 -13.63 31.51 28.54
CA LEU A 645 -12.74 32.56 29.07
C LEU A 645 -11.72 33.03 28.01
N GLY A 646 -11.20 32.12 27.19
CA GLY A 646 -10.29 32.45 26.07
C GLY A 646 -10.96 33.27 24.97
N LEU A 647 -12.22 32.97 24.64
CA LEU A 647 -12.98 33.74 23.66
C LEU A 647 -13.38 35.12 24.19
N TRP A 648 -13.72 35.24 25.46
CA TRP A 648 -14.03 36.53 26.11
C TRP A 648 -12.81 37.46 26.16
N LEU A 649 -11.63 36.95 26.54
CA LEU A 649 -10.38 37.71 26.52
C LEU A 649 -9.97 38.12 25.09
N SER A 650 -10.22 37.25 24.10
CA SER A 650 -9.91 37.57 22.70
C SER A 650 -10.78 38.69 22.11
N ASN A 651 -12.01 38.85 22.62
CA ASN A 651 -12.98 39.80 22.09
C ASN A 651 -12.85 41.21 22.71
N HIS A 652 -12.26 41.33 23.91
CA HIS A 652 -12.12 42.62 24.61
C HIS A 652 -10.77 43.32 24.41
N TYR A 653 -9.70 42.61 24.01
CA TYR A 653 -8.35 43.18 23.90
C TYR A 653 -7.78 43.21 22.46
N PHE A 654 -8.59 42.88 21.45
CA PHE A 654 -8.17 42.77 20.04
C PHE A 654 -7.69 44.10 19.42
N TRP A 655 -8.18 45.25 19.91
CA TRP A 655 -7.80 46.56 19.39
C TRP A 655 -6.39 47.02 19.81
N ALA A 656 -5.90 46.58 20.98
CA ALA A 656 -4.56 46.92 21.47
C ALA A 656 -3.44 46.13 20.79
N ILE A 657 -3.75 44.93 20.27
CA ILE A 657 -2.78 44.05 19.60
C ILE A 657 -2.51 44.51 18.16
N ASN A 658 -3.51 45.07 17.48
CA ASN A 658 -3.38 45.44 16.07
C ASN A 658 -2.55 46.71 15.84
N ALA A 659 -2.56 47.67 16.76
CA ALA A 659 -1.76 48.91 16.64
C ALA A 659 -0.24 48.69 16.79
N HIS A 660 0.18 47.63 17.50
CA HIS A 660 1.59 47.33 17.77
C HIS A 660 2.24 46.39 16.75
N VAL A 661 1.44 45.61 16.02
CA VAL A 661 1.95 44.71 14.95
C VAL A 661 2.34 45.52 13.70
N TYR A 662 1.60 46.58 13.37
CA TYR A 662 1.93 47.45 12.23
C TYR A 662 3.19 48.31 12.44
N THR A 663 3.52 48.67 13.69
CA THR A 663 4.76 49.38 14.00
C THR A 663 5.97 48.43 13.97
N ALA A 664 5.82 47.19 14.44
CA ALA A 664 6.90 46.20 14.45
C ALA A 664 7.36 45.75 13.05
N GLU A 665 6.45 45.61 12.07
CA GLU A 665 6.83 45.25 10.69
C GLU A 665 7.61 46.37 9.97
N PHE A 666 7.25 47.64 10.20
CA PHE A 666 7.95 48.77 9.59
C PHE A 666 9.37 48.94 10.15
N HIS A 667 9.56 48.67 11.45
CA HIS A 667 10.87 48.78 12.10
C HIS A 667 11.79 47.58 11.80
N LEU A 668 11.25 46.37 11.60
CA LEU A 668 12.04 45.19 11.24
C LEU A 668 12.62 45.29 9.81
N LEU A 669 11.85 45.85 8.87
CA LEU A 669 12.29 46.13 7.51
C LEU A 669 13.31 47.29 7.44
N PHE A 670 13.22 48.27 8.35
CA PHE A 670 14.20 49.35 8.49
C PHE A 670 15.53 48.85 9.11
N LEU A 671 15.46 47.94 10.10
CA LEU A 671 16.62 47.33 10.76
C LEU A 671 17.42 46.40 9.83
N LEU A 672 16.74 45.60 9.01
CA LEU A 672 17.41 44.70 8.06
C LEU A 672 18.22 45.41 6.97
N LYS A 673 17.88 46.68 6.67
CA LYS A 673 18.56 47.47 5.63
C LYS A 673 19.82 48.19 6.13
N ASN A 674 19.96 48.44 7.43
CA ASN A 674 21.01 49.28 8.03
C ASN A 674 21.96 48.56 9.01
N LEU A 675 21.90 47.23 9.08
CA LEU A 675 22.67 46.38 10.02
C LEU A 675 24.20 46.39 9.87
N LYS A 676 24.77 47.14 8.91
CA LYS A 676 26.24 47.30 8.82
C LYS A 676 26.80 48.49 9.62
N ALA A 677 25.98 49.34 10.21
CA ALA A 677 26.46 50.60 10.81
C ALA A 677 25.88 50.99 12.18
N ALA A 678 25.04 50.19 12.84
CA ALA A 678 24.38 50.63 14.08
C ALA A 678 25.10 50.17 15.35
N ASN A 679 25.57 51.13 16.13
CA ASN A 679 26.15 50.98 17.48
C ASN A 679 25.02 50.71 18.51
N LEU A 680 25.24 49.77 19.45
CA LEU A 680 24.17 49.20 20.29
C LEU A 680 23.62 50.16 21.37
N GLU A 681 24.35 51.21 21.73
CA GLU A 681 23.93 52.20 22.75
C GLU A 681 22.72 53.03 22.30
N MET A 682 22.59 53.29 21.00
CA MET A 682 21.48 54.08 20.44
C MET A 682 20.12 53.36 20.52
N MET A 683 20.12 52.02 20.64
CA MET A 683 18.89 51.26 20.86
C MET A 683 18.37 51.37 22.30
N VAL A 684 19.24 51.56 23.29
CA VAL A 684 18.83 51.62 24.70
C VAL A 684 18.20 52.98 25.04
N GLU A 685 18.68 54.08 24.43
CA GLU A 685 18.08 55.42 24.57
C GLU A 685 16.72 55.57 23.84
N TYR A 686 16.46 54.78 22.79
CA TYR A 686 15.22 54.89 22.02
C TYR A 686 14.00 54.21 22.69
N PHE A 687 14.23 53.15 23.49
CA PHE A 687 13.15 52.38 24.14
C PHE A 687 12.86 52.79 25.60
N THR A 688 13.70 53.62 26.20
CA THR A 688 13.55 54.07 27.60
C THR A 688 12.29 54.93 27.87
N PRO A 689 11.72 55.71 26.93
CA PRO A 689 10.54 56.54 27.24
C PRO A 689 9.17 55.83 27.19
N MET A 690 9.07 54.61 26.63
CA MET A 690 7.77 53.98 26.31
C MET A 690 7.27 52.95 27.34
N GLY A 691 7.44 53.20 28.63
CA GLY A 691 7.17 52.23 29.72
C GLY A 691 5.83 51.48 29.62
N ILE A 692 5.83 50.26 29.05
CA ILE A 692 4.70 49.32 29.00
C ILE A 692 5.24 47.86 28.92
N SER A 693 4.94 47.02 29.91
CA SER A 693 5.59 45.71 30.15
C SER A 693 4.87 44.47 29.60
N LEU A 694 3.71 44.61 28.94
CA LEU A 694 2.87 43.46 28.50
C LEU A 694 2.79 43.25 26.98
N SER A 695 3.25 44.20 26.17
CA SER A 695 3.18 44.14 24.69
C SER A 695 4.38 43.42 24.05
N ALA A 696 5.59 43.58 24.61
CA ALA A 696 6.77 42.81 24.21
C ALA A 696 6.58 41.29 24.41
N PHE A 697 5.76 40.92 25.41
CA PHE A 697 5.43 39.56 25.80
C PHE A 697 4.68 38.74 24.74
N LEU A 698 3.71 39.35 24.03
CA LEU A 698 2.88 38.65 23.03
C LEU A 698 3.53 38.61 21.64
N LEU A 699 4.37 39.60 21.33
CA LEU A 699 5.10 39.69 20.06
C LEU A 699 6.17 38.58 19.95
N VAL A 700 6.88 38.31 21.06
CA VAL A 700 7.88 37.23 21.13
C VAL A 700 7.21 35.86 21.02
N LEU A 701 6.05 35.67 21.66
CA LEU A 701 5.33 34.39 21.67
C LEU A 701 4.80 33.97 20.27
N SER A 702 4.32 34.94 19.49
CA SER A 702 3.73 34.71 18.17
C SER A 702 4.77 34.49 17.07
N ALA A 703 5.86 35.26 17.07
CA ALA A 703 7.00 35.04 16.17
C ALA A 703 7.63 33.64 16.37
N HIS A 704 7.66 33.15 17.61
CA HIS A 704 8.24 31.86 17.96
C HIS A 704 7.35 30.66 17.61
N PHE A 705 6.03 30.79 17.70
CA PHE A 705 5.09 29.73 17.27
C PHE A 705 5.23 29.44 15.78
N ILE A 706 5.51 30.47 14.99
CA ILE A 706 5.74 30.36 13.54
C ILE A 706 7.13 29.78 13.27
N GLN A 707 8.18 30.22 13.97
CA GLN A 707 9.56 29.78 13.70
C GLN A 707 9.83 28.33 14.17
N GLY A 708 9.23 27.89 15.29
CA GLY A 708 9.29 26.50 15.77
C GLY A 708 8.61 25.48 14.84
N PHE A 709 7.73 25.96 13.95
CA PHE A 709 7.12 25.14 12.89
C PHE A 709 8.04 24.95 11.68
N TYR A 710 8.97 25.89 11.43
CA TYR A 710 9.83 25.91 10.24
C TYR A 710 11.27 25.43 10.49
N LEU A 711 11.84 25.56 11.70
CA LEU A 711 13.19 25.08 12.03
C LEU A 711 13.23 24.33 13.37
N PRO A 712 13.06 22.99 13.40
CA PRO A 712 13.05 22.21 14.63
C PRO A 712 14.45 21.94 15.25
N LEU A 713 15.49 22.68 14.85
CA LEU A 713 16.90 22.39 15.16
C LEU A 713 17.66 23.48 15.94
N THR A 714 17.02 24.58 16.35
CA THR A 714 17.71 25.78 16.86
C THR A 714 17.48 26.06 18.35
N GLU A 715 17.62 25.04 19.22
CA GLU A 715 17.33 25.19 20.66
C GLU A 715 18.36 25.97 21.50
N PRO A 716 19.69 25.97 21.26
CA PRO A 716 20.64 26.58 22.20
C PRO A 716 20.60 28.12 22.25
N ILE A 717 20.22 28.76 21.15
CA ILE A 717 20.25 30.23 20.98
C ILE A 717 19.02 30.90 21.63
N LEU A 718 17.90 30.17 21.72
CA LEU A 718 16.63 30.69 22.24
C LEU A 718 16.65 30.83 23.77
N VAL A 719 17.23 29.84 24.47
CA VAL A 719 17.21 29.80 25.94
C VAL A 719 18.10 30.91 26.53
N SER A 720 19.26 31.16 25.93
CA SER A 720 20.17 32.24 26.35
C SER A 720 19.57 33.63 26.10
N ALA A 721 18.89 33.83 24.96
CA ALA A 721 18.20 35.08 24.67
C ALA A 721 17.02 35.35 25.62
N GLN A 722 16.24 34.33 25.99
CA GLN A 722 15.11 34.47 26.91
C GLN A 722 15.54 34.75 28.36
N VAL A 723 16.59 34.06 28.83
CA VAL A 723 17.18 34.31 30.15
C VAL A 723 17.74 35.72 30.26
N ASN A 724 18.40 36.22 29.19
CA ASN A 724 18.93 37.58 29.15
C ASN A 724 17.82 38.66 29.08
N ALA A 725 16.68 38.38 28.43
CA ALA A 725 15.61 39.36 28.24
C ALA A 725 14.59 39.43 29.40
N LEU A 726 14.29 38.30 30.05
CA LEU A 726 13.20 38.18 31.04
C LEU A 726 13.71 37.89 32.46
N GLY A 727 15.02 37.78 32.64
CA GLY A 727 15.66 37.32 33.87
C GLY A 727 15.58 35.80 34.04
N LEU A 728 16.51 35.25 34.80
CA LEU A 728 16.71 33.80 34.97
C LEU A 728 15.44 33.00 35.32
N PRO A 729 14.61 33.37 36.32
CA PRO A 729 13.49 32.54 36.73
C PRO A 729 12.33 32.54 35.73
N LEU A 730 12.01 33.69 35.12
CA LEU A 730 10.96 33.78 34.10
C LEU A 730 11.42 33.20 32.77
N GLY A 731 12.66 33.49 32.32
CA GLY A 731 13.21 32.98 31.08
C GLY A 731 13.23 31.45 31.02
N LEU A 732 13.63 30.79 32.11
CA LEU A 732 13.62 29.33 32.20
C LEU A 732 12.19 28.74 32.19
N LEU A 733 11.23 29.40 32.85
CA LEU A 733 9.83 28.97 32.85
C LEU A 733 9.19 29.08 31.45
N PHE A 734 9.51 30.13 30.69
CA PHE A 734 9.00 30.32 29.34
C PHE A 734 9.61 29.35 28.33
N SER A 735 10.92 29.12 28.41
CA SER A 735 11.60 28.06 27.66
C SER A 735 10.94 26.70 27.94
N TYR A 736 10.68 26.39 29.21
CA TYR A 736 10.00 25.15 29.62
C TYR A 736 8.63 24.98 28.95
N LEU A 737 7.78 26.02 28.99
CA LEU A 737 6.42 25.95 28.47
C LEU A 737 6.37 25.80 26.95
N SER A 738 7.24 26.52 26.23
CA SER A 738 7.33 26.51 24.77
C SER A 738 7.78 25.13 24.24
N LEU A 739 8.82 24.56 24.84
CA LEU A 739 9.31 23.22 24.50
C LEU A 739 8.27 22.14 24.79
N LEU A 740 7.54 22.25 25.91
CA LEU A 740 6.50 21.31 26.27
C LEU A 740 5.34 21.32 25.27
N LEU A 741 4.86 22.50 24.86
CA LEU A 741 3.82 22.62 23.83
C LEU A 741 4.27 22.06 22.48
N THR A 742 5.47 22.42 22.04
CA THR A 742 6.03 21.97 20.75
C THR A 742 6.16 20.44 20.71
N GLY A 743 6.66 19.83 21.78
CA GLY A 743 6.74 18.37 21.89
C GLY A 743 5.38 17.67 21.96
N LEU A 744 4.37 18.26 22.61
CA LEU A 744 3.02 17.70 22.65
C LEU A 744 2.35 17.69 21.27
N VAL A 745 2.52 18.77 20.49
CA VAL A 745 2.03 18.86 19.11
C VAL A 745 2.76 17.84 18.22
N ALA A 746 4.09 17.77 18.31
CA ALA A 746 4.89 16.82 17.55
C ALA A 746 4.53 15.35 17.88
N PHE A 747 4.26 15.04 19.15
CA PHE A 747 3.77 13.73 19.59
C PHE A 747 2.43 13.38 18.95
N GLY A 748 1.48 14.32 18.95
CA GLY A 748 0.16 14.15 18.34
C GLY A 748 0.25 13.89 16.83
N LEU A 749 1.06 14.69 16.13
CA LEU A 749 1.28 14.57 14.69
C LEU A 749 1.95 13.24 14.32
N ALA A 750 3.01 12.84 15.05
CA ALA A 750 3.73 11.60 14.80
C ALA A 750 2.85 10.37 15.06
N ARG A 751 2.08 10.38 16.16
CA ARG A 751 1.12 9.32 16.45
C ARG A 751 0.06 9.19 15.35
N PHE A 752 -0.46 10.31 14.87
CA PHE A 752 -1.45 10.32 13.80
C PHE A 752 -0.86 9.85 12.47
N LEU A 753 0.21 10.48 11.98
CA LEU A 753 0.78 10.21 10.65
C LEU A 753 1.49 8.84 10.58
N LEU A 754 2.34 8.54 11.55
CA LEU A 754 3.18 7.33 11.52
C LEU A 754 2.52 6.15 12.22
N GLY A 755 1.78 6.40 13.30
CA GLY A 755 1.13 5.37 14.11
C GLY A 755 -0.21 4.93 13.57
N ASP A 756 -1.09 5.86 13.18
CA ASP A 756 -2.50 5.56 12.88
C ASP A 756 -2.85 5.64 11.39
N LEU A 757 -2.24 6.57 10.64
CA LEU A 757 -2.51 6.79 9.21
C LEU A 757 -1.69 5.85 8.32
N ARG A 758 -0.40 5.66 8.61
CA ARG A 758 0.50 4.80 7.82
C ARG A 758 0.05 3.33 7.71
N PRO A 759 -0.48 2.66 8.75
CA PRO A 759 -1.00 1.30 8.63
C PRO A 759 -2.28 1.23 7.80
N VAL A 760 -3.13 2.24 7.89
CA VAL A 760 -4.38 2.38 7.12
C VAL A 760 -4.09 2.58 5.62
N LEU A 761 -3.14 3.46 5.28
CA LEU A 761 -2.71 3.69 3.90
C LEU A 761 -1.96 2.51 3.28
N ARG A 762 -1.36 1.64 4.10
CA ARG A 762 -0.67 0.42 3.66
C ARG A 762 -1.51 -0.86 3.82
N GLY A 763 -2.79 -0.74 4.17
CA GLY A 763 -3.73 -1.87 4.28
C GLY A 763 -3.39 -2.91 5.35
N LYS A 764 -2.61 -2.57 6.40
CA LYS A 764 -2.28 -3.49 7.49
C LYS A 764 -2.88 -3.01 8.82
N LEU A 765 -3.94 -3.68 9.27
CA LEU A 765 -4.47 -3.55 10.62
C LEU A 765 -3.81 -4.61 11.52
N HIS A 766 -2.92 -4.21 12.43
CA HIS A 766 -2.48 -5.06 13.54
C HIS A 766 -2.63 -4.29 14.86
N PRO A 767 -3.25 -4.88 15.91
CA PRO A 767 -3.15 -4.36 17.26
C PRO A 767 -1.76 -4.68 17.83
N PRO A 768 -1.06 -3.73 18.49
CA PRO A 768 0.20 -4.06 19.14
C PRO A 768 -0.05 -4.90 20.39
N GLY A 769 0.56 -6.09 20.42
CA GLY A 769 0.63 -6.96 21.60
C GLY A 769 1.36 -6.29 22.77
N LYS A 770 0.85 -6.54 23.97
CA LYS A 770 1.42 -6.12 25.26
C LYS A 770 2.75 -6.85 25.49
N GLY A 771 3.88 -6.29 25.06
CA GLY A 771 5.17 -6.93 25.28
C GLY A 771 6.43 -6.09 25.03
N LYS A 772 6.32 -4.83 24.64
CA LYS A 772 7.47 -3.95 24.35
C LYS A 772 7.67 -2.83 25.38
N SER A 773 7.35 -3.06 26.65
CA SER A 773 7.38 -1.97 27.65
C SER A 773 8.73 -1.78 28.36
N ARG A 774 9.54 -2.82 28.58
CA ARG A 774 10.73 -2.72 29.45
C ARG A 774 11.99 -2.11 28.81
N LEU A 775 12.32 -2.41 27.55
CA LEU A 775 13.49 -1.79 26.89
C LEU A 775 13.26 -0.29 26.56
N LEU A 776 12.00 0.07 26.30
CA LEU A 776 11.61 1.44 25.94
C LEU A 776 11.42 2.38 27.14
N THR A 777 11.16 1.84 28.33
CA THR A 777 11.09 2.65 29.56
C THR A 777 12.47 3.08 30.06
N ILE A 778 13.53 2.34 29.71
CA ILE A 778 14.91 2.61 30.16
C ILE A 778 15.72 3.36 29.08
N GLY A 779 15.53 3.06 27.80
CA GLY A 779 16.32 3.67 26.71
C GLY A 779 15.96 5.13 26.38
N LEU A 780 14.69 5.54 26.53
CA LEU A 780 14.25 6.91 26.23
C LEU A 780 14.78 7.96 27.25
N PRO A 781 14.80 7.68 28.57
CA PRO A 781 15.44 8.55 29.56
C PRO A 781 16.94 8.75 29.34
N LEU A 782 17.66 7.70 28.92
CA LEU A 782 19.10 7.79 28.60
C LEU A 782 19.38 8.70 27.39
N LEU A 783 18.51 8.68 26.39
CA LEU A 783 18.59 9.61 25.24
C LEU A 783 18.23 11.05 25.62
N ALA A 784 17.35 11.24 26.61
CA ALA A 784 16.99 12.56 27.11
C ALA A 784 18.12 13.24 27.92
N ALA A 785 19.06 12.45 28.45
CA ALA A 785 20.26 12.95 29.14
C ALA A 785 21.36 13.46 28.19
N VAL A 786 21.23 13.23 26.87
CA VAL A 786 22.19 13.71 25.87
C VAL A 786 21.90 15.18 25.56
N PRO A 787 22.79 16.15 25.88
CA PRO A 787 22.48 17.59 25.80
C PRO A 787 22.15 18.10 24.39
N TRP A 788 22.73 17.46 23.37
CA TRP A 788 22.68 17.90 21.96
C TRP A 788 21.47 17.39 21.18
N LEU A 789 20.64 16.52 21.78
CA LEU A 789 19.54 15.86 21.08
C LEU A 789 18.26 16.73 21.14
N PRO A 790 17.50 16.99 20.06
CA PRO A 790 16.28 17.81 20.19
C PRO A 790 15.22 17.11 21.03
N LEU A 791 14.68 17.76 22.07
CA LEU A 791 13.59 17.20 22.91
C LEU A 791 12.31 16.86 22.11
N PRO A 792 11.92 17.64 21.08
CA PRO A 792 10.78 17.29 20.21
C PRO A 792 10.96 15.98 19.45
N LEU A 793 12.20 15.60 19.12
CA LEU A 793 12.51 14.34 18.44
C LEU A 793 12.12 13.13 19.32
N MET A 794 12.28 13.25 20.64
CA MET A 794 11.84 12.22 21.60
C MET A 794 10.32 12.07 21.60
N SER A 795 9.59 13.18 21.53
CA SER A 795 8.12 13.19 21.45
C SER A 795 7.63 12.55 20.15
N VAL A 796 8.33 12.78 19.03
CA VAL A 796 8.05 12.12 17.74
C VAL A 796 8.27 10.60 17.83
N ILE A 797 9.38 10.16 18.43
CA ILE A 797 9.69 8.73 18.61
C ILE A 797 8.67 8.07 19.55
N ALA A 798 8.34 8.70 20.68
CA ALA A 798 7.34 8.22 21.63
C ALA A 798 5.93 8.13 21.00
N GLY A 799 5.56 9.12 20.18
CA GLY A 799 4.31 9.15 19.42
C GLY A 799 4.24 8.02 18.39
N ALA A 800 5.33 7.80 17.64
CA ALA A 800 5.45 6.70 16.68
C ALA A 800 5.40 5.32 17.34
N LEU A 801 5.92 5.20 18.57
CA LEU A 801 5.95 3.95 19.36
C LEU A 801 4.72 3.76 20.27
N ARG A 802 3.75 4.68 20.23
CA ARG A 802 2.49 4.64 21.01
C ARG A 802 2.68 4.59 22.53
N VAL A 803 3.72 5.26 23.04
CA VAL A 803 3.94 5.44 24.48
C VAL A 803 2.79 6.29 25.07
N PRO A 804 2.31 6.03 26.30
CA PRO A 804 1.27 6.86 26.91
C PRO A 804 1.71 8.33 27.02
N LEU A 805 0.78 9.26 26.76
CA LEU A 805 1.05 10.70 26.79
C LEU A 805 1.60 11.14 28.15
N ARG A 806 1.04 10.59 29.24
CA ARG A 806 1.48 10.88 30.62
C ARG A 806 2.94 10.47 30.85
N THR A 807 3.37 9.34 30.31
CA THR A 807 4.75 8.85 30.42
C THR A 807 5.71 9.70 29.57
N THR A 808 5.28 10.09 28.37
CA THR A 808 6.07 10.94 27.47
C THR A 808 6.27 12.34 28.05
N ALA A 809 5.21 12.94 28.59
CA ALA A 809 5.27 14.24 29.26
C ALA A 809 6.21 14.20 30.47
N LEU A 810 6.14 13.16 31.29
CA LEU A 810 7.02 12.98 32.44
C LEU A 810 8.51 12.85 32.02
N GLN A 811 8.78 12.10 30.94
CA GLN A 811 10.13 11.94 30.39
C GLN A 811 10.69 13.25 29.83
N MET A 812 9.86 14.05 29.13
CA MET A 812 10.24 15.37 28.64
C MET A 812 10.55 16.34 29.77
N SER A 813 9.70 16.39 30.80
CA SER A 813 9.92 17.22 31.98
C SER A 813 11.23 16.84 32.68
N CYS A 814 11.51 15.54 32.83
CA CYS A 814 12.73 15.06 33.47
C CYS A 814 14.00 15.38 32.65
N GLY A 815 13.96 15.19 31.33
CA GLY A 815 15.08 15.51 30.43
C GLY A 815 15.39 17.02 30.38
N LEU A 816 14.36 17.86 30.42
CA LEU A 816 14.53 19.30 30.45
C LEU A 816 15.09 19.78 31.80
N LEU A 817 14.66 19.17 32.92
CA LEU A 817 15.18 19.46 34.25
C LEU A 817 16.66 19.04 34.38
N LEU A 818 17.04 17.88 33.85
CA LEU A 818 18.43 17.42 33.75
C LEU A 818 19.29 18.38 32.90
N ARG A 819 18.77 18.92 31.81
CA ARG A 819 19.48 19.92 30.99
C ARG A 819 19.64 21.26 31.66
N VAL A 820 18.61 21.73 32.36
CA VAL A 820 18.71 22.96 33.15
C VAL A 820 19.81 22.77 34.20
N ILE A 821 19.81 21.66 34.93
CA ILE A 821 20.87 21.30 35.89
C ILE A 821 22.25 21.26 35.20
N PHE A 822 22.37 20.64 34.02
CA PHE A 822 23.63 20.55 33.28
C PHE A 822 24.13 21.94 32.82
N LEU A 823 23.24 22.78 32.28
CA LEU A 823 23.57 24.12 31.78
C LEU A 823 23.79 25.15 32.90
N THR A 824 23.20 24.96 34.09
CA THR A 824 23.42 25.84 35.25
C THR A 824 24.65 25.43 36.06
N LEU A 825 25.05 24.15 36.05
CA LEU A 825 26.24 23.66 36.78
C LEU A 825 27.53 23.62 35.95
N LEU A 826 27.48 23.59 34.62
CA LEU A 826 28.70 23.64 33.79
C LEU A 826 29.47 24.97 33.80
N PRO A 827 28.84 26.16 33.91
CA PRO A 827 29.59 27.41 34.00
C PRO A 827 30.48 27.47 35.25
N THR A 828 30.15 26.73 36.31
CA THR A 828 30.95 26.64 37.54
C THR A 828 32.13 25.66 37.45
N PHE A 829 32.25 24.85 36.39
CA PHE A 829 33.37 23.91 36.20
C PHE A 829 34.37 24.33 35.11
N PHE A 830 34.05 25.37 34.34
CA PHE A 830 34.89 25.90 33.25
C PHE A 830 35.20 27.41 33.39
N ILE A 831 35.11 27.94 34.61
CA ILE A 831 35.72 29.22 35.01
C ILE A 831 36.83 28.90 36.02
#